data_AF-A0A662WKD8-F1
#
_entry.id   AF-A0A662WKD8-F1
#
_cell.length_a   1.000
_cell.length_b   1.000
_cell.length_c   1.000
_cell.angle_alpha   90.00
_cell.angle_beta   90.00
_cell.angle_gamma   90.00
#
_symmetry.space_group_name_H-M   'P 1'
#
loop_
_entity.id
_entity.type
_entity.pdbx_description
1 polymer ?
#
loop_
_entity_poly.entity_id
_entity_poly.type
_entity_poly.pdbx_seq_one_letter_code
_entity_poly.pdbx_strand_id
1 'polypeptide(L)'
;MEFCLSHDISEGKQAMKRITLASTGEKKLLVRAIADKDIQVSQLTEQIGFFKDVLARARPPSERSRRAPGPNQESTFSEDRCSSARAWNDEDSGVSPPTVTIEQQTRLAALEQEKVESLASIHNLQKQNDLLSQQMIDMEKQVLGLRSSLASASERYRTLETTAAQEKAQLRRDKQEMERLLRLKGDENDQRQVQAAARAERQVELAATQLKLVTQQLHQAQHTVADLRSQMKSIQADNTKRQDMVESLQRELKTRTDEVTALSSDVMSSTRTAESRAVLLQQSEDRIASSVKELERQHAIVEQQANQLQLLEAQLSRSIPVDDDELQSRRQREESTWNQRVAALEHALVAERQNTALFRDQQQKAVVMAQENAAHAVEQAQAVAAELATANLCIAERKRQRQQEQQVFELKTTEFTDRIAALARQNDVLELELGGLRCQHEELQQLQKRTMENAAATESGLHEELTVVKEELECLTEIRENLDRALAQALASPSKTTAIGTPRHQASLSEARVELQKAKQKIASLEDKLFRSDSSRAREMEGRLAQLSARERRNAEEQRYGSRRFKERTQLDQQRDTQTTAGMKQEEDHKLLQQIIEVLAQRLQVLMALFDAVPVHISSQTQSNSIKDCQPTTTCKDQLTPATLTTFSSNFEGEKAEKWRELQRQWEALCQELEDADWQLLQMRDRLEELHLEYVGHPLSPLQRPDGTEQRPDPQQRLSLSSVLSGFNGPNPFSDAVAAGRHTVPVAEQLKSSYSLRRLSCPAIGPESRAGQTKSEEQETFAIALAKEMATMKESYEGQLETLQQELRATRKLRAETCQRLRGELTSERQRSQRAVAHFTECIAELEAALSAQEQTLAAAQEEQIAILDKYAAAANEAARSSALRALADLVSSSCAEQQTRRESQRRDRLLKLHTYCGSSSVTVVDRERMRKEEEAEAEEEAEAEEERLAQLQ
;
A
#
# COMPACT_ATOMS: atom_id res chain seq x y z
N MET A 1 4.46 15.24 -26.55
CA MET A 1 4.74 14.50 -25.31
C MET A 1 4.79 12.97 -25.50
N GLU A 2 4.38 12.41 -26.65
CA GLU A 2 4.55 10.96 -26.94
C GLU A 2 5.93 10.57 -27.52
N PHE A 3 6.76 11.55 -27.91
CA PHE A 3 8.07 11.29 -28.50
C PHE A 3 9.20 11.06 -27.49
N CYS A 4 9.06 11.51 -26.24
CA CYS A 4 10.12 11.34 -25.23
C CYS A 4 10.06 9.95 -24.56
N LEU A 5 8.86 9.39 -24.36
CA LEU A 5 8.68 8.08 -23.74
C LEU A 5 9.16 6.91 -24.63
N SER A 6 9.19 7.10 -25.96
CA SER A 6 9.68 6.08 -26.89
C SER A 6 11.21 5.97 -26.91
N HIS A 7 11.94 7.01 -26.50
CA HIS A 7 13.41 7.00 -26.51
C HIS A 7 13.97 6.26 -25.29
N ASP A 8 13.40 6.49 -24.10
CA ASP A 8 13.85 5.85 -22.86
C ASP A 8 13.57 4.33 -22.83
N ILE A 9 12.47 3.88 -23.46
CA ILE A 9 12.16 2.44 -23.58
C ILE A 9 13.10 1.77 -24.60
N SER A 10 13.55 2.49 -25.62
CA SER A 10 14.53 2.02 -26.60
C SER A 10 15.93 1.89 -25.99
N GLU A 11 16.37 2.90 -25.21
CA GLU A 11 17.65 2.87 -24.52
C GLU A 11 17.70 1.83 -23.41
N GLY A 12 16.62 1.65 -22.64
CA GLY A 12 16.51 0.57 -21.65
C GLY A 12 16.59 -0.83 -22.28
N LYS A 13 15.95 -1.05 -23.43
CA LYS A 13 16.06 -2.33 -24.17
C LYS A 13 17.45 -2.55 -24.77
N GLN A 14 18.16 -1.49 -25.19
CA GLN A 14 19.53 -1.60 -25.67
C GLN A 14 20.53 -1.81 -24.52
N ALA A 15 20.36 -1.16 -23.37
CA ALA A 15 21.18 -1.37 -22.18
C ALA A 15 21.02 -2.79 -21.65
N MET A 16 19.80 -3.31 -21.61
CA MET A 16 19.54 -4.68 -21.17
C MET A 16 20.09 -5.72 -22.16
N LYS A 17 20.06 -5.44 -23.48
CA LYS A 17 20.76 -6.25 -24.50
C LYS A 17 22.28 -6.19 -24.35
N ARG A 18 22.87 -5.04 -24.02
CA ARG A 18 24.32 -4.90 -23.77
C ARG A 18 24.75 -5.64 -22.51
N ILE A 19 23.93 -5.61 -21.44
CA ILE A 19 24.19 -6.34 -20.19
C ILE A 19 24.07 -7.86 -20.39
N THR A 20 23.08 -8.33 -21.15
CA THR A 20 22.97 -9.77 -21.49
C THR A 20 24.04 -10.24 -22.48
N LEU A 21 24.51 -9.38 -23.40
CA LEU A 21 25.65 -9.69 -24.26
C LEU A 21 26.99 -9.69 -23.49
N ALA A 22 27.16 -8.81 -22.50
CA ALA A 22 28.32 -8.81 -21.61
C ALA A 22 28.35 -10.05 -20.71
N SER A 23 27.22 -10.43 -20.10
CA SER A 23 27.15 -11.64 -19.25
C SER A 23 27.32 -12.94 -20.05
N THR A 24 26.90 -12.97 -21.32
CA THR A 24 27.17 -14.11 -22.20
C THR A 24 28.63 -14.16 -22.69
N GLY A 25 29.31 -13.02 -22.80
CA GLY A 25 30.75 -12.94 -23.05
C GLY A 25 31.59 -13.47 -21.89
N GLU A 26 31.29 -13.02 -20.67
CA GLU A 26 31.93 -13.51 -19.44
C GLU A 26 31.66 -15.00 -19.20
N LYS A 27 30.43 -15.47 -19.47
CA LYS A 27 30.09 -16.89 -19.40
C LYS A 27 30.88 -17.73 -20.41
N LYS A 28 31.12 -17.22 -21.62
CA LYS A 28 31.97 -17.91 -22.62
C LYS A 28 33.44 -17.95 -22.19
N LEU A 29 33.95 -16.88 -21.58
CA LEU A 29 35.32 -16.86 -21.02
C LEU A 29 35.47 -17.83 -19.85
N LEU A 30 34.48 -17.92 -18.97
CA LEU A 30 34.46 -18.89 -17.87
C LEU A 30 34.35 -20.33 -18.37
N VAL A 31 33.50 -20.61 -19.36
CA VAL A 31 33.41 -21.95 -19.97
C VAL A 31 34.73 -22.34 -20.64
N ARG A 32 35.40 -21.41 -21.32
CA ARG A 32 36.72 -21.65 -21.92
C ARG A 32 37.80 -21.86 -20.86
N ALA A 33 37.81 -21.07 -19.78
CA ALA A 33 38.74 -21.22 -18.68
C ALA A 33 38.54 -22.56 -17.92
N ILE A 34 37.29 -23.02 -17.77
CA ILE A 34 36.99 -24.34 -17.22
C ILE A 34 37.49 -25.44 -18.16
N ALA A 35 37.24 -25.34 -19.46
CA ALA A 35 37.74 -26.30 -20.45
C ALA A 35 39.29 -26.36 -20.48
N ASP A 36 39.97 -25.21 -20.42
CA ASP A 36 41.43 -25.13 -20.35
C ASP A 36 41.97 -25.76 -19.05
N LYS A 37 41.24 -25.60 -17.92
CA LYS A 37 41.56 -26.24 -16.64
C LYS A 37 41.33 -27.75 -16.67
N ASP A 38 40.27 -28.21 -17.32
CA ASP A 38 40.01 -29.65 -17.50
C ASP A 38 41.09 -30.31 -18.36
N ILE A 39 41.56 -29.63 -19.43
CA ILE A 39 42.69 -30.09 -20.24
C ILE A 39 43.98 -30.17 -19.39
N GLN A 40 44.25 -29.17 -18.54
CA GLN A 40 45.40 -29.21 -17.60
C GLN A 40 45.28 -30.37 -16.60
N VAL A 41 44.08 -30.64 -16.09
CA VAL A 41 43.84 -31.78 -15.18
C VAL A 41 44.02 -33.11 -15.90
N SER A 42 43.55 -33.25 -17.14
CA SER A 42 43.78 -34.45 -17.95
C SER A 42 45.27 -34.68 -18.23
N GLN A 43 46.01 -33.62 -18.59
CA GLN A 43 47.47 -33.70 -18.80
C GLN A 43 48.21 -34.09 -17.51
N LEU A 44 47.85 -33.52 -16.37
CA LEU A 44 48.43 -33.91 -15.07
C LEU A 44 48.08 -35.35 -14.69
N THR A 45 46.86 -35.79 -15.00
CA THR A 45 46.42 -37.18 -14.75
C THR A 45 47.22 -38.17 -15.61
N GLU A 46 47.48 -37.81 -16.87
CA GLU A 46 48.29 -38.61 -17.79
C GLU A 46 49.77 -38.62 -17.37
N GLN A 47 50.32 -37.49 -16.93
CA GLN A 47 51.66 -37.41 -16.34
C GLN A 47 51.77 -38.25 -15.06
N ILE A 48 50.78 -38.22 -14.17
CA ILE A 48 50.73 -39.08 -12.97
C ILE A 48 50.63 -40.56 -13.36
N GLY A 49 49.87 -40.89 -14.41
CA GLY A 49 49.83 -42.24 -14.99
C GLY A 49 51.21 -42.68 -15.48
N PHE A 50 51.90 -41.82 -16.22
CA PHE A 50 53.26 -42.06 -16.69
C PHE A 50 54.25 -42.23 -15.52
N PHE A 51 54.16 -41.42 -14.45
CA PHE A 51 54.96 -41.59 -13.24
C PHE A 51 54.67 -42.91 -12.53
N LYS A 52 53.40 -43.34 -12.45
CA LYS A 52 53.03 -44.65 -11.89
C LYS A 52 53.60 -45.80 -12.73
N ASP A 53 53.58 -45.69 -14.05
CA ASP A 53 54.12 -46.70 -14.96
C ASP A 53 55.66 -46.73 -14.94
N VAL A 54 56.31 -45.58 -14.80
CA VAL A 54 57.77 -45.48 -14.60
C VAL A 54 58.19 -46.05 -13.25
N LEU A 55 57.42 -45.79 -12.18
CA LEU A 55 57.65 -46.38 -10.87
C LEU A 55 57.38 -47.90 -10.85
N ALA A 56 56.43 -48.38 -11.66
CA ALA A 56 56.19 -49.81 -11.87
C ALA A 56 57.32 -50.47 -12.68
N ARG A 57 57.98 -49.74 -13.58
CA ARG A 57 59.14 -50.20 -14.37
C ARG A 57 60.49 -50.10 -13.63
N ALA A 58 60.60 -49.27 -12.60
CA ALA A 58 61.82 -49.09 -11.80
C ALA A 58 61.99 -50.12 -10.66
N ARG A 59 61.12 -51.13 -10.57
CA ARG A 59 61.20 -52.20 -9.56
C ARG A 59 62.04 -53.36 -10.12
N PRO A 60 63.17 -53.75 -9.50
CA PRO A 60 63.93 -54.91 -9.97
C PRO A 60 63.18 -56.23 -9.72
N PRO A 61 63.35 -57.24 -10.59
CA PRO A 61 62.64 -58.51 -10.51
C PRO A 61 63.38 -59.49 -9.62
N SER A 62 62.78 -59.88 -8.49
CA SER A 62 63.14 -61.11 -7.79
C SER A 62 61.88 -61.88 -7.43
N GLU A 63 61.80 -63.06 -8.05
CA GLU A 63 61.06 -64.27 -7.66
C GLU A 63 59.56 -64.35 -7.92
N ARG A 64 59.27 -64.72 -9.18
CA ARG A 64 58.23 -65.72 -9.48
C ARG A 64 58.62 -67.07 -8.90
N SER A 65 57.67 -67.77 -8.27
CA SER A 65 57.29 -69.19 -8.47
C SER A 65 56.51 -69.59 -7.20
N ARG A 66 55.29 -70.13 -7.20
CA ARG A 66 54.60 -71.00 -8.14
C ARG A 66 53.12 -71.06 -7.70
N ARG A 67 52.20 -71.14 -8.65
CA ARG A 67 50.81 -71.57 -8.42
C ARG A 67 50.78 -72.92 -7.71
N ALA A 68 49.75 -73.18 -6.89
CA ALA A 68 48.68 -74.17 -7.15
C ALA A 68 47.62 -74.13 -5.99
N PRO A 69 46.53 -74.91 -5.99
CA PRO A 69 45.16 -74.47 -5.69
C PRO A 69 44.65 -75.00 -4.32
N GLY A 70 43.42 -74.65 -3.93
CA GLY A 70 42.68 -75.42 -2.91
C GLY A 70 42.31 -76.84 -3.40
N PRO A 71 41.52 -77.65 -2.67
CA PRO A 71 40.81 -77.38 -1.41
C PRO A 71 40.84 -78.53 -0.36
N ASN A 72 40.09 -78.32 0.74
CA ASN A 72 39.42 -79.29 1.63
C ASN A 72 40.19 -80.12 2.69
N GLN A 73 39.47 -80.25 3.83
CA GLN A 73 39.51 -81.33 4.85
C GLN A 73 40.79 -81.41 5.69
N GLU A 74 40.82 -81.78 6.96
CA GLU A 74 39.91 -82.08 8.08
C GLU A 74 40.89 -82.45 9.22
N SER A 75 40.43 -82.54 10.46
CA SER A 75 41.02 -83.40 11.51
C SER A 75 42.35 -82.90 12.15
N THR A 76 42.33 -82.40 13.39
CA THR A 76 42.40 -83.10 14.69
C THR A 76 43.81 -83.50 15.15
N PHE A 77 44.07 -83.20 16.44
CA PHE A 77 44.98 -83.89 17.36
C PHE A 77 46.48 -83.75 17.03
N SER A 78 47.44 -83.86 17.95
CA SER A 78 47.59 -83.83 19.40
C SER A 78 49.09 -84.10 19.64
N GLU A 79 49.53 -83.93 20.88
CA GLU A 79 50.76 -84.51 21.44
C GLU A 79 52.10 -83.92 20.97
N ASP A 80 53.20 -84.01 21.70
CA ASP A 80 53.54 -84.17 23.12
C ASP A 80 55.08 -84.32 23.10
N ARG A 81 55.71 -84.21 24.28
CA ARG A 81 57.09 -84.64 24.61
C ARG A 81 58.25 -83.75 24.13
N CYS A 82 59.14 -83.26 25.00
CA CYS A 82 59.89 -83.80 26.16
C CYS A 82 61.32 -84.22 25.77
N SER A 83 62.26 -83.51 26.41
CA SER A 83 63.57 -83.95 26.92
C SER A 83 64.82 -84.06 26.03
N SER A 84 65.92 -83.72 26.73
CA SER A 84 67.21 -84.45 26.81
C SER A 84 68.38 -83.69 26.18
N ALA A 85 69.17 -82.98 26.99
CA ALA A 85 70.30 -83.45 27.80
C ALA A 85 71.61 -83.58 27.01
N ARG A 86 72.69 -83.08 27.60
CA ARG A 86 74.04 -83.70 27.58
C ARG A 86 74.94 -83.02 28.61
N ALA A 87 75.15 -83.74 29.71
CA ALA A 87 76.30 -83.67 30.59
C ALA A 87 76.94 -85.07 30.55
N TRP A 88 78.26 -85.13 30.29
CA TRP A 88 79.14 -86.31 30.39
C TRP A 88 80.51 -85.71 30.78
N ASN A 89 80.95 -85.91 32.02
CA ASN A 89 81.86 -86.96 32.52
C ASN A 89 83.34 -86.58 32.38
N ASP A 90 84.09 -86.56 33.50
CA ASP A 90 84.99 -87.68 33.79
C ASP A 90 85.57 -87.60 35.22
N GLU A 91 85.83 -88.80 35.73
CA GLU A 91 86.15 -89.20 37.10
C GLU A 91 87.68 -89.26 37.39
N ASP A 92 88.02 -88.87 38.61
CA ASP A 92 88.77 -89.64 39.64
C ASP A 92 90.20 -90.17 39.41
N SER A 93 91.11 -89.81 40.32
CA SER A 93 91.93 -90.70 41.19
C SER A 93 93.27 -90.06 41.63
N GLY A 94 93.66 -90.29 42.88
CA GLY A 94 94.74 -89.58 43.58
C GLY A 94 96.13 -90.24 43.63
N VAL A 95 96.86 -89.91 44.71
CA VAL A 95 98.18 -90.38 45.19
C VAL A 95 99.34 -89.38 45.01
N SER A 96 100.12 -89.28 46.08
CA SER A 96 101.17 -88.31 46.43
C SER A 96 102.57 -88.66 45.80
N PRO A 97 103.66 -87.94 46.15
CA PRO A 97 104.50 -87.08 45.30
C PRO A 97 105.69 -87.80 44.62
N PRO A 98 106.43 -87.14 43.70
CA PRO A 98 107.72 -86.58 44.11
C PRO A 98 108.12 -85.25 43.43
N THR A 99 109.09 -84.60 44.08
CA THR A 99 110.00 -83.53 43.66
C THR A 99 110.04 -83.21 42.16
N VAL A 100 109.54 -82.02 41.78
CA VAL A 100 109.85 -81.40 40.48
C VAL A 100 110.25 -79.94 40.67
N THR A 101 111.23 -79.55 39.87
CA THR A 101 112.09 -78.37 39.95
C THR A 101 111.40 -77.05 39.60
N ILE A 102 112.01 -75.94 40.02
CA ILE A 102 111.57 -74.53 39.92
C ILE A 102 111.06 -74.12 38.52
N GLU A 103 111.46 -74.78 37.44
CA GLU A 103 111.04 -74.46 36.06
C GLU A 103 109.58 -74.86 35.71
N GLN A 104 108.99 -75.84 36.41
CA GLN A 104 107.58 -76.22 36.16
C GLN A 104 106.58 -75.28 36.86
N GLN A 105 106.96 -74.66 37.98
CA GLN A 105 106.13 -73.66 38.67
C GLN A 105 105.98 -72.38 37.85
N THR A 106 107.02 -71.95 37.13
CA THR A 106 106.95 -70.77 36.25
C THR A 106 106.04 -71.00 35.04
N ARG A 107 106.01 -72.23 34.49
CA ARG A 107 105.08 -72.59 33.39
C ARG A 107 103.63 -72.71 33.86
N LEU A 108 103.39 -73.23 35.05
CA LEU A 108 102.03 -73.27 35.63
C LEU A 108 101.53 -71.87 35.98
N ALA A 109 102.37 -71.00 36.55
CA ALA A 109 102.01 -69.61 36.81
C ALA A 109 101.72 -68.82 35.53
N ALA A 110 102.50 -69.05 34.46
CA ALA A 110 102.24 -68.44 33.15
C ALA A 110 100.91 -68.93 32.52
N LEU A 111 100.60 -70.22 32.64
CA LEU A 111 99.31 -70.77 32.18
C LEU A 111 98.13 -70.30 33.02
N GLU A 112 98.30 -70.09 34.33
CA GLU A 112 97.29 -69.49 35.20
C GLU A 112 97.05 -68.02 34.85
N GLN A 113 98.11 -67.26 34.56
CA GLN A 113 98.00 -65.87 34.12
C GLN A 113 97.30 -65.77 32.75
N GLU A 114 97.67 -66.61 31.78
CA GLU A 114 97.01 -66.65 30.46
C GLU A 114 95.53 -67.07 30.58
N LYS A 115 95.18 -67.98 31.50
CA LYS A 115 93.78 -68.32 31.79
C LYS A 115 93.01 -67.15 32.41
N VAL A 116 93.62 -66.41 33.33
CA VAL A 116 92.98 -65.22 33.93
C VAL A 116 92.78 -64.12 32.89
N GLU A 117 93.77 -63.89 32.02
CA GLU A 117 93.69 -62.92 30.92
C GLU A 117 92.64 -63.35 29.87
N SER A 118 92.55 -64.64 29.55
CA SER A 118 91.52 -65.20 28.67
C SER A 118 90.11 -65.08 29.26
N LEU A 119 89.94 -65.37 30.56
CA LEU A 119 88.67 -65.17 31.26
C LEU A 119 88.28 -63.69 31.32
N ALA A 120 89.23 -62.79 31.52
CA ALA A 120 88.99 -61.35 31.47
C ALA A 120 88.57 -60.88 30.06
N SER A 121 89.18 -61.44 29.02
CA SER A 121 88.81 -61.18 27.61
C SER A 121 87.40 -61.69 27.29
N ILE A 122 87.06 -62.92 27.71
CA ILE A 122 85.72 -63.50 27.55
C ILE A 122 84.67 -62.66 28.29
N HIS A 123 84.97 -62.19 29.50
CA HIS A 123 84.08 -61.32 30.26
C HIS A 123 83.86 -59.97 29.57
N ASN A 124 84.89 -59.42 28.91
CA ASN A 124 84.77 -58.18 28.15
C ASN A 124 83.92 -58.37 26.87
N LEU A 125 84.07 -59.50 26.18
CA LEU A 125 83.22 -59.87 25.04
C LEU A 125 81.77 -60.12 25.45
N GLN A 126 81.53 -60.71 26.63
CA GLN A 126 80.17 -60.85 27.19
C GLN A 126 79.54 -59.49 27.46
N LYS A 127 80.26 -58.54 28.05
CA LYS A 127 79.77 -57.16 28.23
C LYS A 127 79.41 -56.48 26.90
N GLN A 128 80.23 -56.67 25.86
CA GLN A 128 79.91 -56.15 24.53
C GLN A 128 78.68 -56.82 23.93
N ASN A 129 78.51 -58.13 24.13
CA ASN A 129 77.35 -58.87 23.64
C ASN A 129 76.06 -58.48 24.38
N ASP A 130 76.13 -58.26 25.70
CA ASP A 130 75.02 -57.75 26.50
C ASP A 130 74.62 -56.34 26.06
N LEU A 131 75.60 -55.47 25.76
CA LEU A 131 75.34 -54.12 25.25
C LEU A 131 74.67 -54.15 23.86
N LEU A 132 75.15 -54.99 22.95
CA LEU A 132 74.54 -55.17 21.62
C LEU A 132 73.14 -55.78 21.71
N SER A 133 72.92 -56.75 22.60
CA SER A 133 71.61 -57.33 22.86
C SER A 133 70.63 -56.28 23.37
N GLN A 134 71.07 -55.40 24.28
CA GLN A 134 70.26 -54.30 24.78
C GLN A 134 69.92 -53.29 23.68
N GLN A 135 70.89 -52.94 22.82
CA GLN A 135 70.64 -52.08 21.65
C GLN A 135 69.63 -52.69 20.68
N MET A 136 69.71 -54.00 20.43
CA MET A 136 68.72 -54.71 19.60
C MET A 136 67.32 -54.63 20.20
N ILE A 137 67.17 -54.88 21.51
CA ILE A 137 65.87 -54.79 22.20
C ILE A 137 65.30 -53.37 22.10
N ASP A 138 66.12 -52.34 22.24
CA ASP A 138 65.68 -50.96 22.14
C ASP A 138 65.28 -50.58 20.71
N MET A 139 66.01 -51.05 19.69
CA MET A 139 65.60 -50.90 18.30
C MET A 139 64.30 -51.64 17.98
N GLU A 140 64.10 -52.86 18.48
CA GLU A 140 62.86 -53.62 18.28
C GLU A 140 61.66 -52.89 18.88
N LYS A 141 61.82 -52.31 20.08
CA LYS A 141 60.80 -51.46 20.70
C LYS A 141 60.49 -50.23 19.84
N GLN A 142 61.51 -49.56 19.29
CA GLN A 142 61.31 -48.42 18.39
C GLN A 142 60.57 -48.83 17.11
N VAL A 143 60.92 -49.96 16.50
CA VAL A 143 60.24 -50.48 15.31
C VAL A 143 58.78 -50.82 15.60
N LEU A 144 58.48 -51.43 16.75
CA LEU A 144 57.10 -51.69 17.17
C LEU A 144 56.31 -50.40 17.39
N GLY A 145 56.93 -49.38 18.01
CA GLY A 145 56.32 -48.06 18.19
C GLY A 145 56.04 -47.34 16.87
N LEU A 146 56.95 -47.43 15.90
CA LEU A 146 56.73 -46.88 14.57
C LEU A 146 55.63 -47.63 13.80
N ARG A 147 55.57 -48.96 13.93
CA ARG A 147 54.51 -49.78 13.31
C ARG A 147 53.13 -49.46 13.88
N SER A 148 53.00 -49.31 15.20
CA SER A 148 51.73 -48.94 15.82
C SER A 148 51.31 -47.51 15.43
N SER A 149 52.26 -46.57 15.38
CA SER A 149 52.00 -45.21 14.89
C SER A 149 51.55 -45.18 13.43
N LEU A 150 52.19 -45.96 12.55
CA LEU A 150 51.80 -46.07 11.14
C LEU A 150 50.41 -46.70 10.98
N ALA A 151 50.07 -47.70 11.78
CA ALA A 151 48.73 -48.30 11.79
C ALA A 151 47.66 -47.28 12.21
N SER A 152 47.90 -46.52 13.28
CA SER A 152 47.01 -45.44 13.73
C SER A 152 46.86 -44.32 12.69
N ALA A 153 47.94 -43.93 12.02
CA ALA A 153 47.88 -42.95 10.94
C ALA A 153 47.06 -43.47 9.76
N SER A 154 47.26 -44.73 9.36
CA SER A 154 46.51 -45.37 8.27
C SER A 154 45.01 -45.47 8.57
N GLU A 155 44.65 -45.75 9.81
CA GLU A 155 43.25 -45.79 10.25
C GLU A 155 42.61 -44.40 10.23
N ARG A 156 43.32 -43.37 10.69
CA ARG A 156 42.89 -41.97 10.57
C ARG A 156 42.70 -41.52 9.12
N TYR A 157 43.55 -41.97 8.20
CA TYR A 157 43.36 -41.69 6.78
C TYR A 157 42.09 -42.36 6.23
N ARG A 158 41.80 -43.61 6.62
CA ARG A 158 40.56 -44.28 6.20
C ARG A 158 39.32 -43.59 6.72
N THR A 159 39.32 -43.10 7.97
CA THR A 159 38.16 -42.38 8.52
C THR A 159 37.96 -41.01 7.85
N LEU A 160 39.03 -40.33 7.48
CA LEU A 160 38.95 -39.10 6.68
C LEU A 160 38.41 -39.38 5.26
N GLU A 161 38.81 -40.50 4.65
CA GLU A 161 38.32 -40.88 3.32
C GLU A 161 36.82 -41.21 3.34
N THR A 162 36.33 -41.91 4.37
CA THR A 162 34.90 -42.20 4.51
C THR A 162 34.07 -40.96 4.80
N THR A 163 34.54 -40.05 5.66
CA THR A 163 33.85 -38.78 5.96
C THR A 163 33.81 -37.87 4.72
N ALA A 164 34.91 -37.73 3.98
CA ALA A 164 34.92 -37.00 2.72
C ALA A 164 33.98 -37.59 1.66
N ALA A 165 33.88 -38.92 1.58
CA ALA A 165 32.93 -39.59 0.69
C ALA A 165 31.47 -39.30 1.10
N GLN A 166 31.20 -39.23 2.41
CA GLN A 166 29.88 -38.94 2.96
C GLN A 166 29.47 -37.48 2.73
N GLU A 167 30.37 -36.52 2.95
CA GLU A 167 30.15 -35.10 2.62
C GLU A 167 29.91 -34.90 1.12
N LYS A 168 30.70 -35.57 0.27
CA LYS A 168 30.50 -35.53 -1.18
C LYS A 168 29.16 -36.13 -1.60
N ALA A 169 28.64 -37.13 -0.88
CA ALA A 169 27.29 -37.65 -1.12
C ALA A 169 26.22 -36.65 -0.67
N GLN A 170 26.42 -35.98 0.47
CA GLN A 170 25.50 -34.96 0.99
C GLN A 170 25.39 -33.76 0.04
N LEU A 171 26.52 -33.19 -0.40
CA LEU A 171 26.54 -32.07 -1.33
C LEU A 171 25.84 -32.37 -2.66
N ARG A 172 25.84 -33.64 -3.11
CA ARG A 172 25.07 -34.04 -4.30
C ARG A 172 23.56 -34.02 -4.06
N ARG A 173 23.10 -34.42 -2.87
CA ARG A 173 21.68 -34.35 -2.51
C ARG A 173 21.24 -32.89 -2.40
N ASP A 174 22.00 -32.08 -1.67
CA ASP A 174 21.70 -30.67 -1.47
C ASP A 174 21.66 -29.92 -2.82
N LYS A 175 22.59 -30.24 -3.74
CA LYS A 175 22.57 -29.69 -5.10
C LYS A 175 21.27 -30.05 -5.85
N GLN A 176 20.84 -31.31 -5.81
CA GLN A 176 19.61 -31.75 -6.48
C GLN A 176 18.35 -31.12 -5.87
N GLU A 177 18.34 -30.92 -4.55
CA GLU A 177 17.25 -30.23 -3.85
C GLU A 177 17.19 -28.75 -4.23
N MET A 178 18.32 -28.06 -4.28
CA MET A 178 18.41 -26.67 -4.76
C MET A 178 17.96 -26.54 -6.22
N GLU A 179 18.33 -27.47 -7.10
CA GLU A 179 17.86 -27.48 -8.49
C GLU A 179 16.35 -27.69 -8.60
N ARG A 180 15.74 -28.50 -7.72
CA ARG A 180 14.28 -28.66 -7.65
C ARG A 180 13.59 -27.39 -7.16
N LEU A 181 14.10 -26.77 -6.09
CA LEU A 181 13.55 -25.52 -5.56
C LEU A 181 13.64 -24.37 -6.56
N LEU A 182 14.74 -24.29 -7.32
CA LEU A 182 14.89 -23.30 -8.39
C LEU A 182 13.87 -23.50 -9.52
N ARG A 183 13.55 -24.75 -9.90
CA ARG A 183 12.50 -25.03 -10.89
C ARG A 183 11.13 -24.65 -10.38
N LEU A 184 10.78 -25.05 -9.15
CA LEU A 184 9.50 -24.67 -8.52
C LEU A 184 9.34 -23.16 -8.42
N LYS A 185 10.40 -22.42 -8.06
CA LYS A 185 10.38 -20.95 -8.04
C LYS A 185 10.27 -20.34 -9.44
N GLY A 186 10.86 -20.96 -10.45
CA GLY A 186 10.66 -20.61 -11.84
C GLY A 186 9.19 -20.73 -12.24
N ASP A 187 8.59 -21.90 -12.00
CA ASP A 187 7.19 -22.19 -12.33
C ASP A 187 6.21 -21.26 -11.57
N GLU A 188 6.46 -20.98 -10.27
CA GLU A 188 5.68 -20.01 -9.49
C GLU A 188 5.76 -18.59 -10.07
N ASN A 189 6.94 -18.17 -10.54
CA ASN A 189 7.12 -16.85 -11.16
C ASN A 189 6.41 -16.77 -12.51
N ASP A 190 6.52 -17.82 -13.34
CA ASP A 190 5.81 -17.90 -14.61
C ASP A 190 4.28 -17.87 -14.39
N GLN A 191 3.79 -18.58 -13.38
CA GLN A 191 2.36 -18.58 -13.03
C GLN A 191 1.89 -17.22 -12.49
N ARG A 192 2.70 -16.54 -11.67
CA ARG A 192 2.44 -15.15 -11.25
C ARG A 192 2.41 -14.19 -12.44
N GLN A 193 3.30 -14.36 -13.41
CA GLN A 193 3.35 -13.53 -14.60
C GLN A 193 2.13 -13.75 -15.50
N VAL A 194 1.69 -15.00 -15.68
CA VAL A 194 0.44 -15.33 -16.41
C VAL A 194 -0.78 -14.75 -15.69
N GLN A 195 -0.86 -14.85 -14.36
CA GLN A 195 -1.95 -14.25 -13.59
C GLN A 195 -1.95 -12.71 -13.66
N ALA A 196 -0.77 -12.08 -13.61
CA ALA A 196 -0.65 -10.63 -13.77
C ALA A 196 -1.07 -10.18 -15.17
N ALA A 197 -0.68 -10.92 -16.22
CA ALA A 197 -1.11 -10.65 -17.59
C ALA A 197 -2.64 -10.78 -17.75
N ALA A 198 -3.23 -11.86 -17.23
CA ALA A 198 -4.69 -12.06 -17.29
C ALA A 198 -5.47 -10.98 -16.51
N ARG A 199 -4.93 -10.50 -15.37
CA ARG A 199 -5.52 -9.37 -14.63
C ARG A 199 -5.44 -8.06 -15.41
N ALA A 200 -4.30 -7.80 -16.08
CA ALA A 200 -4.14 -6.62 -16.92
C ALA A 200 -5.10 -6.64 -18.12
N GLU A 201 -5.28 -7.80 -18.78
CA GLU A 201 -6.24 -7.95 -19.88
C GLU A 201 -7.68 -7.69 -19.43
N ARG A 202 -8.11 -8.25 -18.29
CA ARG A 202 -9.44 -7.97 -17.73
C ARG A 202 -9.64 -6.48 -17.39
N GLN A 203 -8.62 -5.80 -16.86
CA GLN A 203 -8.69 -4.37 -16.59
C GLN A 203 -8.84 -3.55 -17.87
N VAL A 204 -8.15 -3.94 -18.95
CA VAL A 204 -8.28 -3.29 -20.27
C VAL A 204 -9.68 -3.52 -20.85
N GLU A 205 -10.24 -4.72 -20.72
CA GLU A 205 -11.61 -5.01 -21.17
C GLU A 205 -12.64 -4.19 -20.41
N LEU A 206 -12.50 -4.07 -19.09
CA LEU A 206 -13.39 -3.30 -18.22
C LEU A 206 -13.29 -1.79 -18.51
N ALA A 207 -12.07 -1.28 -18.76
CA ALA A 207 -11.88 0.09 -19.21
C ALA A 207 -12.52 0.34 -20.61
N ALA A 208 -12.44 -0.64 -21.52
CA ALA A 208 -13.05 -0.54 -22.84
C ALA A 208 -14.60 -0.55 -22.78
N THR A 209 -15.21 -1.33 -21.89
CA THR A 209 -16.67 -1.31 -21.70
C THR A 209 -17.14 -0.01 -21.05
N GLN A 210 -16.41 0.51 -20.06
CA GLN A 210 -16.69 1.83 -19.47
C GLN A 210 -16.58 2.96 -20.51
N LEU A 211 -15.55 2.94 -21.36
CA LEU A 211 -15.40 3.91 -22.43
C LEU A 211 -16.59 3.86 -23.41
N LYS A 212 -17.06 2.66 -23.80
CA LYS A 212 -18.24 2.49 -24.66
C LYS A 212 -19.50 3.08 -24.01
N LEU A 213 -19.71 2.84 -22.72
CA LEU A 213 -20.85 3.38 -21.98
C LEU A 213 -20.81 4.92 -21.93
N VAL A 214 -19.67 5.51 -21.56
CA VAL A 214 -19.49 6.98 -21.53
C VAL A 214 -19.70 7.57 -22.92
N THR A 215 -19.20 6.89 -23.96
CA THR A 215 -19.41 7.31 -25.34
C THR A 215 -20.90 7.30 -25.69
N GLN A 216 -21.65 6.27 -25.29
CA GLN A 216 -23.09 6.19 -25.53
C GLN A 216 -23.86 7.29 -24.78
N GLN A 217 -23.51 7.54 -23.50
CA GLN A 217 -24.10 8.64 -22.71
C GLN A 217 -23.81 10.00 -23.33
N LEU A 218 -22.60 10.22 -23.87
CA LEU A 218 -22.25 11.45 -24.56
C LEU A 218 -23.10 11.64 -25.82
N HIS A 219 -23.32 10.59 -26.62
CA HIS A 219 -24.20 10.67 -27.80
C HIS A 219 -25.65 10.96 -27.42
N GLN A 220 -26.16 10.35 -26.34
CA GLN A 220 -27.50 10.64 -25.81
C GLN A 220 -27.62 12.11 -25.36
N ALA A 221 -26.63 12.62 -24.61
CA ALA A 221 -26.59 14.02 -24.18
C ALA A 221 -26.48 15.00 -25.36
N GLN A 222 -25.74 14.64 -26.41
CA GLN A 222 -25.67 15.45 -27.63
C GLN A 222 -27.02 15.51 -28.35
N HIS A 223 -27.74 14.38 -28.41
CA HIS A 223 -29.09 14.34 -28.97
C HIS A 223 -30.08 15.18 -28.17
N THR A 224 -30.11 15.06 -26.84
CA THR A 224 -31.02 15.87 -26.01
C THR A 224 -30.74 17.36 -26.12
N VAL A 225 -29.47 17.77 -26.22
CA VAL A 225 -29.10 19.16 -26.47
C VAL A 225 -29.54 19.63 -27.86
N ALA A 226 -29.45 18.79 -28.88
CA ALA A 226 -29.95 19.12 -30.22
C ALA A 226 -31.49 19.30 -30.21
N ASP A 227 -32.21 18.43 -29.51
CA ASP A 227 -33.66 18.51 -29.36
C ASP A 227 -34.08 19.78 -28.61
N LEU A 228 -33.44 20.08 -27.47
CA LEU A 228 -33.70 21.32 -26.73
C LEU A 228 -33.41 22.57 -27.57
N ARG A 229 -32.34 22.57 -28.39
CA ARG A 229 -32.06 23.66 -29.33
C ARG A 229 -33.16 23.82 -30.37
N SER A 230 -33.73 22.72 -30.87
CA SER A 230 -34.86 22.77 -31.81
C SER A 230 -36.13 23.32 -31.16
N GLN A 231 -36.43 22.91 -29.93
CA GLN A 231 -37.57 23.42 -29.15
C GLN A 231 -37.40 24.91 -28.85
N MET A 232 -36.20 25.34 -28.46
CA MET A 232 -35.90 26.75 -28.22
C MET A 232 -36.10 27.61 -29.49
N LYS A 233 -35.70 27.12 -30.67
CA LYS A 233 -35.99 27.79 -31.95
C LYS A 233 -37.49 27.87 -32.24
N SER A 234 -38.25 26.83 -31.94
CA SER A 234 -39.72 26.84 -32.08
C SER A 234 -40.37 27.88 -31.17
N ILE A 235 -39.99 27.90 -29.88
CA ILE A 235 -40.50 28.87 -28.91
C ILE A 235 -40.12 30.30 -29.32
N GLN A 236 -38.91 30.50 -29.84
CA GLN A 236 -38.48 31.80 -30.34
C GLN A 236 -39.34 32.25 -31.53
N ALA A 237 -39.65 31.36 -32.48
CA ALA A 237 -40.54 31.67 -33.60
C ALA A 237 -41.99 31.96 -33.16
N ASP A 238 -42.48 31.30 -32.11
CA ASP A 238 -43.80 31.58 -31.55
C ASP A 238 -43.83 32.91 -30.78
N ASN A 239 -42.74 33.26 -30.09
CA ASN A 239 -42.60 34.56 -29.45
C ASN A 239 -42.54 35.71 -30.47
N THR A 240 -41.85 35.52 -31.61
CA THR A 240 -41.89 36.54 -32.68
C THR A 240 -43.29 36.72 -33.23
N LYS A 241 -44.05 35.64 -33.45
CA LYS A 241 -45.46 35.74 -33.89
C LYS A 241 -46.34 36.45 -32.85
N ARG A 242 -46.15 36.16 -31.56
CA ARG A 242 -46.88 36.84 -30.47
C ARG A 242 -46.53 38.32 -30.43
N GLN A 243 -45.27 38.67 -30.62
CA GLN A 243 -44.82 40.06 -30.69
C GLN A 243 -45.48 40.80 -31.86
N ASP A 244 -45.49 40.20 -33.06
CA ASP A 244 -46.15 40.77 -34.24
C ASP A 244 -47.66 40.98 -34.01
N MET A 245 -48.31 40.04 -33.31
CA MET A 245 -49.72 40.14 -32.94
C MET A 245 -49.97 41.26 -31.93
N VAL A 246 -49.12 41.40 -30.90
CA VAL A 246 -49.21 42.49 -29.92
C VAL A 246 -49.04 43.84 -30.62
N GLU A 247 -48.08 43.97 -31.53
CA GLU A 247 -47.89 45.20 -32.31
C GLU A 247 -49.09 45.49 -33.21
N SER A 248 -49.77 44.47 -33.73
CA SER A 248 -51.02 44.64 -34.47
C SER A 248 -52.17 45.15 -33.60
N LEU A 249 -52.38 44.52 -32.44
CA LEU A 249 -53.39 44.96 -31.49
C LEU A 249 -53.12 46.37 -30.96
N GLN A 250 -51.86 46.74 -30.76
CA GLN A 250 -51.49 48.11 -30.39
C GLN A 250 -51.83 49.12 -31.48
N ARG A 251 -51.61 48.78 -32.75
CA ARG A 251 -52.02 49.61 -33.89
C ARG A 251 -53.54 49.78 -33.96
N GLU A 252 -54.30 48.70 -33.75
CA GLU A 252 -55.77 48.73 -33.72
C GLU A 252 -56.31 49.52 -32.52
N LEU A 253 -55.72 49.35 -31.34
CA LEU A 253 -56.11 50.11 -30.15
C LEU A 253 -55.85 51.60 -30.33
N LYS A 254 -54.73 51.96 -30.99
CA LYS A 254 -54.44 53.35 -31.35
C LYS A 254 -55.50 53.90 -32.30
N THR A 255 -55.84 53.18 -33.38
CA THR A 255 -56.88 53.64 -34.31
C THR A 255 -58.24 53.79 -33.63
N ARG A 256 -58.62 52.87 -32.74
CA ARG A 256 -59.85 52.99 -31.94
C ARG A 256 -59.82 54.16 -30.97
N THR A 257 -58.66 54.44 -30.37
CA THR A 257 -58.50 55.61 -29.50
C THR A 257 -58.67 56.90 -30.29
N ASP A 258 -58.04 56.99 -31.47
CA ASP A 258 -58.18 58.12 -32.38
C ASP A 258 -59.65 58.32 -32.80
N GLU A 259 -60.37 57.25 -33.15
CA GLU A 259 -61.82 57.27 -33.44
C GLU A 259 -62.65 57.79 -32.25
N VAL A 260 -62.38 57.32 -31.03
CA VAL A 260 -63.07 57.79 -29.82
C VAL A 260 -62.80 59.26 -29.56
N THR A 261 -61.57 59.74 -29.78
CA THR A 261 -61.25 61.16 -29.62
C THR A 261 -61.95 62.02 -30.67
N ALA A 262 -62.08 61.54 -31.92
CA ALA A 262 -62.84 62.22 -32.96
C ALA A 262 -64.34 62.29 -32.61
N LEU A 263 -64.94 61.17 -32.19
CA LEU A 263 -66.33 61.13 -31.73
C LEU A 263 -66.57 62.03 -30.51
N SER A 264 -65.63 62.08 -29.57
CA SER A 264 -65.70 62.98 -28.43
C SER A 264 -65.69 64.45 -28.87
N SER A 265 -64.84 64.81 -29.83
CA SER A 265 -64.83 66.16 -30.43
C SER A 265 -66.16 66.49 -31.12
N ASP A 266 -66.73 65.54 -31.87
CA ASP A 266 -68.02 65.72 -32.54
C ASP A 266 -69.16 65.90 -31.53
N VAL A 267 -69.20 65.10 -30.46
CA VAL A 267 -70.16 65.25 -29.36
C VAL A 267 -70.01 66.62 -28.70
N MET A 268 -68.79 67.06 -28.38
CA MET A 268 -68.56 68.39 -27.80
C MET A 268 -69.02 69.51 -28.73
N SER A 269 -68.85 69.36 -30.05
CA SER A 269 -69.39 70.32 -31.03
C SER A 269 -70.92 70.33 -31.04
N SER A 270 -71.55 69.16 -30.98
CA SER A 270 -73.01 69.00 -30.93
C SER A 270 -73.59 69.60 -29.64
N THR A 271 -72.96 69.33 -28.50
CA THR A 271 -73.35 69.93 -27.20
C THR A 271 -73.29 71.45 -27.24
N ARG A 272 -72.24 72.05 -27.82
CA ARG A 272 -72.17 73.51 -28.01
C ARG A 272 -73.31 74.04 -28.89
N THR A 273 -73.70 73.30 -29.94
CA THR A 273 -74.85 73.69 -30.76
C THR A 273 -76.18 73.56 -30.01
N ALA A 274 -76.32 72.53 -29.16
CA ALA A 274 -77.49 72.32 -28.32
C ALA A 274 -77.60 73.42 -27.25
N GLU A 275 -76.50 73.80 -26.61
CA GLU A 275 -76.44 74.92 -25.68
C GLU A 275 -76.81 76.24 -26.35
N SER A 276 -76.31 76.51 -27.57
CA SER A 276 -76.69 77.69 -28.35
C SER A 276 -78.20 77.71 -28.68
N ARG A 277 -78.77 76.55 -29.04
CA ARG A 277 -80.23 76.41 -29.25
C ARG A 277 -81.01 76.60 -27.95
N ALA A 278 -80.51 76.10 -26.81
CA ALA A 278 -81.13 76.30 -25.51
C ALA A 278 -81.15 77.79 -25.12
N VAL A 279 -80.09 78.54 -25.41
CA VAL A 279 -80.07 80.01 -25.21
C VAL A 279 -81.10 80.70 -26.11
N LEU A 280 -81.24 80.29 -27.37
CA LEU A 280 -82.27 80.82 -28.27
C LEU A 280 -83.69 80.48 -27.79
N LEU A 281 -83.90 79.28 -27.27
CA LEU A 281 -85.17 78.88 -26.66
C LEU A 281 -85.47 79.71 -25.42
N GLN A 282 -84.49 79.90 -24.53
CA GLN A 282 -84.63 80.77 -23.35
C GLN A 282 -85.00 82.21 -23.75
N GLN A 283 -84.37 82.76 -24.78
CA GLN A 283 -84.74 84.09 -25.31
C GLN A 283 -86.17 84.11 -25.87
N SER A 284 -86.63 83.01 -26.46
CA SER A 284 -88.02 82.89 -26.92
C SER A 284 -89.00 82.75 -25.76
N GLU A 285 -88.63 82.02 -24.71
CA GLU A 285 -89.40 81.90 -23.47
C GLU A 285 -89.51 83.25 -22.76
N ASP A 286 -88.43 84.04 -22.69
CA ASP A 286 -88.46 85.39 -22.10
C ASP A 286 -89.37 86.34 -22.90
N ARG A 287 -89.37 86.23 -24.23
CA ARG A 287 -90.32 86.97 -25.09
C ARG A 287 -91.75 86.53 -24.81
N ILE A 288 -92.01 85.23 -24.71
CA ILE A 288 -93.33 84.70 -24.35
C ILE A 288 -93.72 85.21 -22.97
N ALA A 289 -92.87 85.13 -21.95
CA ALA A 289 -93.12 85.63 -20.61
C ALA A 289 -93.43 87.14 -20.61
N SER A 290 -92.74 87.94 -21.42
CA SER A 290 -93.06 89.36 -21.59
C SER A 290 -94.43 89.58 -22.25
N SER A 291 -94.80 88.76 -23.23
CA SER A 291 -96.12 88.79 -23.85
C SER A 291 -97.23 88.31 -22.90
N VAL A 292 -96.93 87.32 -22.04
CA VAL A 292 -97.81 86.84 -20.98
C VAL A 292 -98.05 87.96 -19.96
N LYS A 293 -97.02 88.71 -19.55
CA LYS A 293 -97.20 89.88 -18.66
C LYS A 293 -98.08 90.98 -19.28
N GLU A 294 -97.98 91.20 -20.60
CA GLU A 294 -98.88 92.14 -21.30
C GLU A 294 -100.31 91.58 -21.39
N LEU A 295 -100.46 90.27 -21.62
CA LEU A 295 -101.77 89.60 -21.57
C LEU A 295 -102.37 89.62 -20.16
N GLU A 296 -101.57 89.46 -19.10
CA GLU A 296 -101.99 89.63 -17.70
C GLU A 296 -102.41 91.07 -17.42
N ARG A 297 -101.73 92.07 -17.99
CA ARG A 297 -102.15 93.47 -17.91
C ARG A 297 -103.51 93.70 -18.61
N GLN A 298 -103.72 93.08 -19.77
CA GLN A 298 -105.00 93.13 -20.48
C GLN A 298 -106.09 92.35 -19.72
N HIS A 299 -105.74 91.21 -19.13
CA HIS A 299 -106.61 90.42 -18.27
C HIS A 299 -107.01 91.22 -17.04
N ALA A 300 -106.11 91.96 -16.38
CA ALA A 300 -106.46 92.79 -15.21
C ALA A 300 -107.51 93.87 -15.54
N ILE A 301 -107.49 94.42 -16.76
CA ILE A 301 -108.51 95.37 -17.24
C ILE A 301 -109.86 94.68 -17.45
N VAL A 302 -109.85 93.47 -18.03
CA VAL A 302 -111.05 92.63 -18.19
C VAL A 302 -111.56 92.14 -16.84
N GLU A 303 -110.68 91.81 -15.90
CA GLU A 303 -110.99 91.37 -14.55
C GLU A 303 -111.56 92.51 -13.72
N GLN A 304 -111.14 93.75 -13.94
CA GLN A 304 -111.79 94.93 -13.37
C GLN A 304 -113.23 95.11 -13.90
N GLN A 305 -113.48 94.76 -15.16
CA GLN A 305 -114.83 94.72 -15.75
C GLN A 305 -115.64 93.49 -15.27
N ALA A 306 -114.98 92.36 -15.06
CA ALA A 306 -115.56 91.13 -14.51
C ALA A 306 -115.85 91.25 -13.00
N ASN A 307 -115.09 92.05 -12.24
CA ASN A 307 -115.34 92.34 -10.82
C ASN A 307 -116.56 93.24 -10.62
N GLN A 308 -116.91 94.07 -11.62
CA GLN A 308 -118.21 94.77 -11.66
C GLN A 308 -119.38 93.81 -11.97
N LEU A 309 -119.12 92.68 -12.65
CA LEU A 309 -120.08 91.61 -12.91
C LEU A 309 -120.14 90.58 -11.75
N GLN A 310 -119.03 90.30 -11.06
CA GLN A 310 -118.94 89.43 -9.87
C GLN A 310 -119.51 90.07 -8.60
N LEU A 311 -119.61 91.40 -8.51
CA LEU A 311 -120.42 92.06 -7.47
C LEU A 311 -121.93 91.78 -7.64
N LEU A 312 -122.36 91.48 -8.87
CA LEU A 312 -123.73 91.03 -9.19
C LEU A 312 -123.87 89.49 -9.10
N GLU A 313 -122.79 88.73 -9.29
CA GLU A 313 -122.75 87.27 -9.20
C GLU A 313 -122.50 86.73 -7.78
N ALA A 314 -121.89 87.52 -6.89
CA ALA A 314 -121.68 87.19 -5.48
C ALA A 314 -122.98 87.20 -4.62
N GLN A 315 -124.11 87.58 -5.22
CA GLN A 315 -125.45 87.34 -4.65
C GLN A 315 -125.99 85.93 -4.95
N LEU A 316 -125.26 85.07 -5.67
CA LEU A 316 -125.84 83.89 -6.31
C LEU A 316 -125.05 82.57 -6.24
N SER A 317 -124.20 82.30 -5.24
CA SER A 317 -123.84 80.89 -4.94
C SER A 317 -122.98 80.69 -3.67
N ARG A 318 -123.60 80.14 -2.63
CA ARG A 318 -122.95 79.45 -1.50
C ARG A 318 -123.12 77.93 -1.65
N SER A 319 -122.08 77.20 -1.23
CA SER A 319 -122.00 75.78 -0.82
C SER A 319 -121.86 74.67 -1.89
N ILE A 320 -120.82 73.84 -1.74
CA ILE A 320 -120.87 72.37 -1.46
C ILE A 320 -119.49 71.92 -0.88
N PRO A 321 -119.42 71.08 0.17
CA PRO A 321 -118.20 70.48 0.74
C PRO A 321 -117.91 69.05 0.22
N VAL A 322 -116.65 68.60 0.31
CA VAL A 322 -116.16 67.25 -0.06
C VAL A 322 -115.57 66.55 1.17
N ASP A 323 -115.93 65.28 1.39
CA ASP A 323 -115.54 64.42 2.52
C ASP A 323 -114.06 63.96 2.46
N ASP A 324 -113.29 64.24 3.52
CA ASP A 324 -111.82 64.05 3.63
C ASP A 324 -111.36 62.70 4.23
N ASP A 325 -112.27 61.85 4.73
CA ASP A 325 -111.88 60.72 5.60
C ASP A 325 -111.41 59.45 4.85
N GLU A 326 -111.87 59.22 3.61
CA GLU A 326 -111.40 58.07 2.80
C GLU A 326 -109.99 58.28 2.23
N LEU A 327 -109.61 59.54 1.95
CA LEU A 327 -108.29 59.90 1.43
C LEU A 327 -107.19 59.73 2.50
N GLN A 328 -107.50 60.02 3.77
CA GLN A 328 -106.56 59.82 4.87
C GLN A 328 -106.31 58.33 5.15
N SER A 329 -107.36 57.49 5.08
CA SER A 329 -107.25 56.05 5.35
C SER A 329 -106.49 55.26 4.27
N ARG A 330 -106.47 55.75 3.01
CA ARG A 330 -105.60 55.20 1.96
C ARG A 330 -104.14 55.62 2.14
N ARG A 331 -103.91 56.90 2.46
CA ARG A 331 -102.57 57.45 2.64
C ARG A 331 -101.81 56.76 3.77
N GLN A 332 -102.46 56.47 4.90
CA GLN A 332 -101.85 55.76 6.03
C GLN A 332 -101.43 54.31 5.71
N ARG A 333 -102.16 53.61 4.83
CA ARG A 333 -101.80 52.24 4.40
C ARG A 333 -100.64 52.23 3.41
N GLU A 334 -100.58 53.23 2.54
CA GLU A 334 -99.45 53.41 1.62
C GLU A 334 -98.18 53.84 2.38
N GLU A 335 -98.30 54.68 3.39
CA GLU A 335 -97.18 55.07 4.26
C GLU A 335 -96.63 53.89 5.09
N SER A 336 -97.49 53.03 5.62
CA SER A 336 -97.01 51.87 6.41
C SER A 336 -96.27 50.85 5.53
N THR A 337 -96.76 50.59 4.32
CA THR A 337 -96.08 49.70 3.36
C THR A 337 -94.77 50.30 2.84
N TRP A 338 -94.70 51.62 2.66
CA TRP A 338 -93.47 52.32 2.30
C TRP A 338 -92.42 52.25 3.43
N ASN A 339 -92.82 52.52 4.67
CA ASN A 339 -91.94 52.44 5.85
C ASN A 339 -91.38 51.02 6.06
N GLN A 340 -92.19 49.98 5.81
CA GLN A 340 -91.74 48.59 5.93
C GLN A 340 -90.69 48.23 4.87
N ARG A 341 -90.84 48.74 3.64
CA ARG A 341 -89.84 48.56 2.56
C ARG A 341 -88.55 49.32 2.84
N VAL A 342 -88.64 50.54 3.37
CA VAL A 342 -87.47 51.33 3.76
C VAL A 342 -86.69 50.62 4.87
N ALA A 343 -87.37 50.12 5.91
CA ALA A 343 -86.72 49.36 6.98
C ALA A 343 -86.03 48.08 6.45
N ALA A 344 -86.66 47.36 5.50
CA ALA A 344 -86.05 46.19 4.87
C ALA A 344 -84.78 46.54 4.07
N LEU A 345 -84.79 47.65 3.33
CA LEU A 345 -83.62 48.14 2.59
C LEU A 345 -82.50 48.62 3.53
N GLU A 346 -82.83 49.25 4.66
CA GLU A 346 -81.85 49.65 5.67
C GLU A 346 -81.16 48.43 6.31
N HIS A 347 -81.93 47.40 6.66
CA HIS A 347 -81.37 46.15 7.17
C HIS A 347 -80.48 45.45 6.13
N ALA A 348 -80.89 45.39 4.86
CA ALA A 348 -80.08 44.84 3.79
C ALA A 348 -78.78 45.64 3.56
N LEU A 349 -78.84 46.98 3.62
CA LEU A 349 -77.67 47.84 3.50
C LEU A 349 -76.68 47.65 4.67
N VAL A 350 -77.18 47.48 5.89
CA VAL A 350 -76.35 47.20 7.07
C VAL A 350 -75.69 45.83 6.95
N ALA A 351 -76.42 44.80 6.48
CA ALA A 351 -75.85 43.48 6.24
C ALA A 351 -74.75 43.51 5.17
N GLU A 352 -74.96 44.22 4.05
CA GLU A 352 -73.94 44.39 3.01
C GLU A 352 -72.70 45.15 3.51
N ARG A 353 -72.88 46.17 4.36
CA ARG A 353 -71.76 46.87 5.00
C ARG A 353 -70.95 45.96 5.92
N GLN A 354 -71.60 45.05 6.63
CA GLN A 354 -70.91 44.05 7.46
C GLN A 354 -70.19 43.00 6.61
N ASN A 355 -70.81 42.50 5.55
CA ASN A 355 -70.18 41.55 4.62
C ASN A 355 -68.95 42.16 3.93
N THR A 356 -69.04 43.40 3.46
CA THR A 356 -67.90 44.10 2.85
C THR A 356 -66.78 44.39 3.84
N ALA A 357 -67.08 44.63 5.12
CA ALA A 357 -66.06 44.76 6.16
C ALA A 357 -65.34 43.43 6.43
N LEU A 358 -66.08 42.33 6.57
CA LEU A 358 -65.50 41.00 6.76
C LEU A 358 -64.63 40.56 5.56
N PHE A 359 -65.06 40.87 4.33
CA PHE A 359 -64.30 40.58 3.13
C PHE A 359 -62.99 41.38 3.07
N ARG A 360 -62.99 42.66 3.46
CA ARG A 360 -61.76 43.47 3.56
C ARG A 360 -60.80 42.92 4.62
N ASP A 361 -61.31 42.51 5.78
CA ASP A 361 -60.50 41.91 6.83
C ASP A 361 -59.88 40.58 6.38
N GLN A 362 -60.62 39.74 5.65
CA GLN A 362 -60.09 38.51 5.06
C GLN A 362 -59.02 38.80 4.01
N GLN A 363 -59.22 39.79 3.13
CA GLN A 363 -58.21 40.20 2.15
C GLN A 363 -56.94 40.75 2.83
N GLN A 364 -57.08 41.57 3.87
CA GLN A 364 -55.94 42.09 4.62
C GLN A 364 -55.14 40.97 5.28
N LYS A 365 -55.82 40.01 5.92
CA LYS A 365 -55.15 38.82 6.50
C LYS A 365 -54.44 37.99 5.44
N ALA A 366 -55.06 37.78 4.27
CA ALA A 366 -54.43 37.06 3.16
C ALA A 366 -53.17 37.78 2.64
N VAL A 367 -53.20 39.11 2.53
CA VAL A 367 -52.05 39.92 2.13
C VAL A 367 -50.92 39.85 3.17
N VAL A 368 -51.24 39.95 4.46
CA VAL A 368 -50.24 39.83 5.53
C VAL A 368 -49.59 38.45 5.53
N MET A 369 -50.37 37.36 5.45
CA MET A 369 -49.80 36.01 5.37
C MET A 369 -48.94 35.82 4.10
N ALA A 370 -49.34 36.40 2.96
CA ALA A 370 -48.53 36.34 1.75
C ALA A 370 -47.21 37.12 1.89
N GLN A 371 -47.21 38.25 2.60
CA GLN A 371 -46.00 39.02 2.91
C GLN A 371 -45.07 38.26 3.87
N GLU A 372 -45.61 37.63 4.92
CA GLU A 372 -44.85 36.79 5.85
C GLU A 372 -44.24 35.57 5.15
N ASN A 373 -45.00 34.90 4.28
CA ASN A 373 -44.49 33.79 3.47
C ASN A 373 -43.38 34.24 2.52
N ALA A 374 -43.50 35.41 1.89
CA ALA A 374 -42.46 35.97 1.05
C ALA A 374 -41.21 36.34 1.85
N ALA A 375 -41.36 36.92 3.05
CA ALA A 375 -40.26 37.24 3.95
C ALA A 375 -39.51 35.97 4.38
N HIS A 376 -40.23 34.94 4.81
CA HIS A 376 -39.64 33.65 5.18
C HIS A 376 -38.92 32.98 4.00
N ALA A 377 -39.48 33.04 2.78
CA ALA A 377 -38.80 32.54 1.58
C ALA A 377 -37.50 33.31 1.28
N VAL A 378 -37.47 34.62 1.49
CA VAL A 378 -36.27 35.44 1.34
C VAL A 378 -35.23 35.09 2.41
N GLU A 379 -35.62 34.92 3.67
CA GLU A 379 -34.72 34.49 4.75
C GLU A 379 -34.12 33.11 4.47
N GLN A 380 -34.92 32.15 4.00
CA GLN A 380 -34.43 30.84 3.58
C GLN A 380 -33.44 30.95 2.42
N ALA A 381 -33.74 31.77 1.40
CA ALA A 381 -32.83 31.99 0.28
C ALA A 381 -31.51 32.64 0.73
N GLN A 382 -31.55 33.58 1.69
CA GLN A 382 -30.37 34.19 2.28
C GLN A 382 -29.54 33.19 3.11
N ALA A 383 -30.18 32.31 3.87
CA ALA A 383 -29.51 31.25 4.62
C ALA A 383 -28.77 30.29 3.67
N VAL A 384 -29.43 29.83 2.61
CA VAL A 384 -28.80 28.98 1.57
C VAL A 384 -27.66 29.72 0.88
N ALA A 385 -27.81 31.02 0.57
CA ALA A 385 -26.74 31.81 -0.02
C ALA A 385 -25.52 31.95 0.91
N ALA A 386 -25.73 32.09 2.22
CA ALA A 386 -24.65 32.12 3.21
C ALA A 386 -23.94 30.76 3.34
N GLU A 387 -24.69 29.64 3.31
CA GLU A 387 -24.12 28.29 3.27
C GLU A 387 -23.29 28.06 2.00
N LEU A 388 -23.78 28.49 0.84
CA LEU A 388 -23.01 28.42 -0.41
C LEU A 388 -21.76 29.31 -0.38
N ALA A 389 -21.83 30.49 0.23
CA ALA A 389 -20.67 31.37 0.39
C ALA A 389 -19.59 30.74 1.28
N THR A 390 -20.00 30.11 2.40
CA THR A 390 -19.08 29.40 3.29
C THR A 390 -18.49 28.15 2.63
N ALA A 391 -19.31 27.37 1.89
CA ALA A 391 -18.84 26.22 1.11
C ALA A 391 -17.81 26.65 0.04
N ASN A 392 -18.05 27.75 -0.68
CA ASN A 392 -17.10 28.29 -1.64
C ASN A 392 -15.78 28.72 -0.98
N LEU A 393 -15.82 29.31 0.21
CA LEU A 393 -14.64 29.70 0.97
C LEU A 393 -13.84 28.46 1.43
N CYS A 394 -14.52 27.40 1.88
CA CYS A 394 -13.89 26.10 2.19
C CYS A 394 -13.24 25.45 0.97
N ILE A 395 -13.90 25.48 -0.20
CA ILE A 395 -13.35 24.96 -1.46
C ILE A 395 -12.11 25.76 -1.88
N ALA A 396 -12.16 27.10 -1.75
CA ALA A 396 -11.02 27.97 -2.06
C ALA A 396 -9.83 27.69 -1.14
N GLU A 397 -10.06 27.53 0.16
CA GLU A 397 -9.01 27.21 1.12
C GLU A 397 -8.44 25.81 0.87
N ARG A 398 -9.27 24.81 0.53
CA ARG A 398 -8.79 23.48 0.15
C ARG A 398 -7.99 23.48 -1.15
N LYS A 399 -8.30 24.40 -2.07
CA LYS A 399 -7.51 24.61 -3.29
C LYS A 399 -6.16 25.25 -2.96
N ARG A 400 -6.12 26.24 -2.06
CA ARG A 400 -4.89 26.84 -1.56
C ARG A 400 -4.00 25.82 -0.84
N GLN A 401 -4.57 24.99 0.03
CA GLN A 401 -3.85 23.91 0.71
C GLN A 401 -3.22 22.93 -0.29
N ARG A 402 -3.97 22.49 -1.30
CA ARG A 402 -3.43 21.64 -2.38
C ARG A 402 -2.29 22.31 -3.14
N GLN A 403 -2.37 23.61 -3.41
CA GLN A 403 -1.28 24.35 -4.05
C GLN A 403 -0.03 24.43 -3.17
N GLN A 404 -0.19 24.64 -1.86
CA GLN A 404 0.92 24.63 -0.90
C GLN A 404 1.55 23.23 -0.78
N GLU A 405 0.73 22.18 -0.68
CA GLU A 405 1.19 20.78 -0.67
C GLU A 405 1.95 20.44 -1.95
N GLN A 406 1.47 20.90 -3.11
CA GLN A 406 2.14 20.73 -4.40
C GLN A 406 3.49 21.47 -4.43
N GLN A 407 3.56 22.72 -3.96
CA GLN A 407 4.83 23.46 -3.90
C GLN A 407 5.84 22.80 -2.95
N VAL A 408 5.39 22.31 -1.79
CA VAL A 408 6.25 21.56 -0.85
C VAL A 408 6.72 20.25 -1.48
N PHE A 409 5.85 19.57 -2.23
CA PHE A 409 6.22 18.37 -2.96
C PHE A 409 7.26 18.67 -4.04
N GLU A 410 7.05 19.72 -4.85
CA GLU A 410 8.00 20.18 -5.88
C GLU A 410 9.37 20.54 -5.27
N LEU A 411 9.39 21.30 -4.16
CA LEU A 411 10.63 21.61 -3.43
C LEU A 411 11.34 20.34 -2.95
N LYS A 412 10.61 19.39 -2.33
CA LYS A 412 11.19 18.11 -1.91
C LYS A 412 11.73 17.31 -3.08
N THR A 413 11.03 17.28 -4.21
CA THR A 413 11.53 16.61 -5.41
C THR A 413 12.82 17.25 -5.91
N THR A 414 12.91 18.59 -5.92
CA THR A 414 14.16 19.28 -6.28
C THR A 414 15.29 18.99 -5.29
N GLU A 415 15.02 18.97 -3.98
CA GLU A 415 16.01 18.60 -2.96
C GLU A 415 16.52 17.16 -3.13
N PHE A 416 15.63 16.22 -3.45
CA PHE A 416 16.03 14.84 -3.74
C PHE A 416 16.86 14.76 -5.02
N THR A 417 16.48 15.47 -6.08
CA THR A 417 17.26 15.53 -7.32
C THR A 417 18.65 16.12 -7.08
N ASP A 418 18.75 17.21 -6.33
CA ASP A 418 20.02 17.84 -5.97
C ASP A 418 20.89 16.92 -5.12
N ARG A 419 20.27 16.18 -4.17
CA ARG A 419 20.99 15.21 -3.35
C ARG A 419 21.49 14.02 -4.15
N ILE A 420 20.70 13.53 -5.12
CA ILE A 420 21.15 12.50 -6.06
C ILE A 420 22.32 13.03 -6.90
N ALA A 421 22.26 14.26 -7.40
CA ALA A 421 23.34 14.87 -8.16
C ALA A 421 24.61 15.10 -7.31
N ALA A 422 24.46 15.41 -6.02
CA ALA A 422 25.60 15.50 -5.09
C ALA A 422 26.23 14.12 -4.83
N LEU A 423 25.43 13.08 -4.63
CA LEU A 423 25.90 11.71 -4.47
C LEU A 423 26.57 11.17 -5.74
N ALA A 424 26.02 11.48 -6.91
CA ALA A 424 26.64 11.13 -8.20
C ALA A 424 28.03 11.75 -8.33
N ARG A 425 28.17 13.06 -8.02
CA ARG A 425 29.48 13.72 -7.99
C ARG A 425 30.46 13.10 -6.99
N GLN A 426 29.98 12.66 -5.82
CA GLN A 426 30.83 11.96 -4.86
C GLN A 426 31.27 10.59 -5.39
N ASN A 427 30.40 9.85 -6.06
CA ASN A 427 30.76 8.60 -6.72
C ASN A 427 31.82 8.83 -7.80
N ASP A 428 31.66 9.85 -8.65
CA ASP A 428 32.64 10.17 -9.69
C ASP A 428 34.04 10.44 -9.09
N VAL A 429 34.10 11.18 -7.97
CA VAL A 429 35.35 11.43 -7.25
C VAL A 429 35.95 10.15 -6.69
N LEU A 430 35.13 9.30 -6.07
CA LEU A 430 35.58 8.02 -5.52
C LEU A 430 36.06 7.05 -6.62
N GLU A 431 35.40 7.04 -7.78
CA GLU A 431 35.84 6.25 -8.94
C GLU A 431 37.20 6.75 -9.46
N LEU A 432 37.43 8.06 -9.46
CA LEU A 432 38.70 8.67 -9.85
C LEU A 432 39.82 8.31 -8.86
N GLU A 433 39.54 8.34 -7.56
CA GLU A 433 40.47 7.91 -6.51
C GLU A 433 40.77 6.40 -6.61
N LEU A 434 39.75 5.56 -6.85
CA LEU A 434 39.94 4.12 -7.08
C LEU A 434 40.77 3.85 -8.33
N GLY A 435 40.56 4.62 -9.40
CA GLY A 435 41.39 4.58 -10.60
C GLY A 435 42.86 4.89 -10.28
N GLY A 436 43.12 5.96 -9.53
CA GLY A 436 44.46 6.33 -9.06
C GLY A 436 45.12 5.23 -8.21
N LEU A 437 44.38 4.63 -7.27
CA LEU A 437 44.87 3.53 -6.45
C LEU A 437 45.17 2.26 -7.26
N ARG A 438 44.38 1.96 -8.30
CA ARG A 438 44.66 0.85 -9.21
C ARG A 438 45.96 1.07 -9.97
N CYS A 439 46.18 2.27 -10.50
CA CYS A 439 47.45 2.61 -11.17
C CYS A 439 48.64 2.48 -10.22
N GLN A 440 48.53 2.97 -8.98
CA GLN A 440 49.58 2.81 -7.96
C GLN A 440 49.85 1.34 -7.62
N HIS A 441 48.80 0.51 -7.55
CA HIS A 441 48.94 -0.93 -7.32
C HIS A 441 49.67 -1.63 -8.47
N GLU A 442 49.32 -1.30 -9.72
CA GLU A 442 50.00 -1.81 -10.91
C GLU A 442 51.48 -1.40 -10.95
N GLU A 443 51.79 -0.14 -10.62
CA GLU A 443 53.17 0.34 -10.50
C GLU A 443 53.96 -0.44 -9.45
N LEU A 444 53.40 -0.64 -8.25
CA LEU A 444 54.04 -1.42 -7.19
C LEU A 444 54.25 -2.88 -7.60
N GLN A 445 53.29 -3.48 -8.31
CA GLN A 445 53.38 -4.86 -8.78
C GLN A 445 54.49 -5.00 -9.85
N GLN A 446 54.62 -4.03 -10.75
CA GLN A 446 55.73 -3.99 -11.71
C GLN A 446 57.08 -3.77 -11.03
N LEU A 447 57.14 -2.92 -10.01
CA LEU A 447 58.35 -2.68 -9.23
C LEU A 447 58.77 -3.93 -8.48
N GLN A 448 57.83 -4.65 -7.86
CA GLN A 448 58.07 -5.94 -7.22
C GLN A 448 58.59 -6.97 -8.21
N LYS A 449 58.00 -7.06 -9.40
CA LYS A 449 58.46 -7.95 -10.48
C LYS A 449 59.91 -7.65 -10.87
N ARG A 450 60.24 -6.37 -11.13
CA ARG A 450 61.62 -5.95 -11.44
C ARG A 450 62.59 -6.26 -10.31
N THR A 451 62.19 -6.08 -9.05
CA THR A 451 63.07 -6.42 -7.91
C THR A 451 63.32 -7.92 -7.81
N MET A 452 62.32 -8.77 -8.08
CA MET A 452 62.50 -10.22 -8.09
C MET A 452 63.37 -10.69 -9.26
N GLU A 453 63.20 -10.11 -10.45
CA GLU A 453 64.03 -10.39 -11.63
C GLU A 453 65.50 -9.99 -11.37
N ASN A 454 65.74 -8.81 -10.79
CA ASN A 454 67.09 -8.37 -10.41
C ASN A 454 67.72 -9.26 -9.33
N ALA A 455 66.93 -9.69 -8.33
CA ALA A 455 67.41 -10.59 -7.28
C ALA A 455 67.80 -11.97 -7.85
N ALA A 456 66.96 -12.54 -8.72
CA ALA A 456 67.26 -13.80 -9.39
C ALA A 456 68.53 -13.71 -10.27
N ALA A 457 68.71 -12.59 -10.99
CA ALA A 457 69.93 -12.35 -11.76
C ALA A 457 71.17 -12.28 -10.86
N THR A 458 71.10 -11.58 -9.71
CA THR A 458 72.22 -11.52 -8.77
C THR A 458 72.53 -12.87 -8.12
N GLU A 459 71.52 -13.69 -7.79
CA GLU A 459 71.72 -15.04 -7.26
C GLU A 459 72.39 -15.96 -8.29
N SER A 460 72.00 -15.87 -9.56
CA SER A 460 72.64 -16.66 -10.63
C SER A 460 74.11 -16.29 -10.84
N GLY A 461 74.45 -14.99 -10.84
CA GLY A 461 75.84 -14.54 -11.00
C GLY A 461 76.74 -14.95 -9.82
N LEU A 462 76.22 -14.85 -8.58
CA LEU A 462 76.95 -15.33 -7.40
C LEU A 462 77.11 -16.85 -7.38
N HIS A 463 76.16 -17.60 -7.95
CA HIS A 463 76.27 -19.06 -8.06
C HIS A 463 77.35 -19.47 -9.05
N GLU A 464 77.42 -18.80 -10.21
CA GLU A 464 78.48 -19.01 -11.21
C GLU A 464 79.87 -18.67 -10.66
N GLU A 465 80.01 -17.56 -9.92
CA GLU A 465 81.28 -17.21 -9.26
C GLU A 465 81.70 -18.27 -8.22
N LEU A 466 80.75 -18.81 -7.44
CA LEU A 466 81.02 -19.87 -6.48
C LEU A 466 81.42 -21.19 -7.14
N THR A 467 80.83 -21.55 -8.27
CA THR A 467 81.21 -22.76 -9.01
C THR A 467 82.63 -22.64 -9.57
N VAL A 468 83.00 -21.48 -10.13
CA VAL A 468 84.35 -21.24 -10.65
C VAL A 468 85.40 -21.33 -9.54
N VAL A 469 85.14 -20.71 -8.38
CA VAL A 469 86.09 -20.78 -7.25
C VAL A 469 86.24 -22.20 -6.70
N LYS A 470 85.16 -23.00 -6.69
CA LYS A 470 85.22 -24.41 -6.28
C LYS A 470 86.03 -25.27 -7.25
N GLU A 471 85.79 -25.11 -8.56
CA GLU A 471 86.55 -25.81 -9.61
C GLU A 471 88.04 -25.45 -9.55
N GLU A 472 88.38 -24.17 -9.36
CA GLU A 472 89.78 -23.74 -9.17
C GLU A 472 90.43 -24.38 -7.93
N LEU A 473 89.67 -24.52 -6.84
CA LEU A 473 90.16 -25.13 -5.60
C LEU A 473 90.38 -26.63 -5.77
N GLU A 474 89.47 -27.34 -6.45
CA GLU A 474 89.60 -28.76 -6.79
C GLU A 474 90.85 -29.00 -7.67
N CYS A 475 91.02 -28.24 -8.75
CA CYS A 475 92.21 -28.36 -9.61
C CYS A 475 93.52 -28.12 -8.84
N LEU A 476 93.55 -27.13 -7.94
CA LEU A 476 94.75 -26.86 -7.13
C LEU A 476 95.02 -27.95 -6.09
N THR A 477 93.97 -28.54 -5.49
CA THR A 477 94.14 -29.69 -4.59
C THR A 477 94.67 -30.92 -5.32
N GLU A 478 94.21 -31.17 -6.55
CA GLU A 478 94.70 -32.27 -7.37
C GLU A 478 96.19 -32.08 -7.74
N ILE A 479 96.59 -30.86 -8.10
CA ILE A 479 98.01 -30.50 -8.34
C ILE A 479 98.85 -30.73 -7.07
N ARG A 480 98.36 -30.31 -5.89
CA ARG A 480 99.04 -30.54 -4.61
C ARG A 480 99.28 -32.03 -4.37
N GLU A 481 98.26 -32.87 -4.53
CA GLU A 481 98.36 -34.31 -4.31
C GLU A 481 99.28 -35.00 -5.30
N ASN A 482 99.28 -34.56 -6.56
CA ASN A 482 100.21 -35.06 -7.59
C ASN A 482 101.67 -34.71 -7.26
N LEU A 483 101.93 -33.48 -6.77
CA LEU A 483 103.26 -33.04 -6.33
C LEU A 483 103.72 -33.74 -5.04
N ASP A 484 102.82 -33.93 -4.07
CA ASP A 484 103.09 -34.69 -2.85
C ASP A 484 103.41 -36.17 -3.18
N ARG A 485 102.66 -36.79 -4.13
CA ARG A 485 102.96 -38.15 -4.65
C ARG A 485 104.32 -38.22 -5.36
N ALA A 486 104.64 -37.26 -6.21
CA ALA A 486 105.93 -37.21 -6.90
C ALA A 486 107.12 -37.04 -5.93
N LEU A 487 106.96 -36.20 -4.90
CA LEU A 487 107.95 -36.03 -3.84
C LEU A 487 108.13 -37.29 -3.00
N ALA A 488 107.04 -37.99 -2.65
CA ALA A 488 107.11 -39.26 -1.93
C ALA A 488 107.83 -40.35 -2.75
N GLN A 489 107.58 -40.44 -4.05
CA GLN A 489 108.25 -41.38 -4.95
C GLN A 489 109.75 -41.08 -5.12
N ALA A 490 110.12 -39.80 -5.19
CA ALA A 490 111.52 -39.39 -5.28
C ALA A 490 112.31 -39.63 -3.97
N LEU A 491 111.63 -39.62 -2.81
CA LEU A 491 112.24 -39.94 -1.50
C LEU A 491 112.29 -41.44 -1.18
N ALA A 492 111.40 -42.25 -1.76
CA ALA A 492 111.28 -43.68 -1.50
C ALA A 492 112.16 -44.58 -2.41
N SER A 493 112.92 -44.01 -3.34
CA SER A 493 113.78 -44.78 -4.26
C SER A 493 115.12 -45.15 -3.59
N PRO A 494 115.44 -46.45 -3.38
CA PRO A 494 116.67 -46.86 -2.70
C PRO A 494 117.85 -46.92 -3.67
N SER A 495 118.84 -46.04 -3.51
CA SER A 495 120.09 -46.07 -4.28
C SER A 495 121.12 -46.97 -3.60
N LYS A 496 121.51 -48.06 -4.29
CA LYS A 496 122.74 -48.80 -4.00
C LYS A 496 123.84 -48.37 -4.97
N THR A 497 124.93 -47.90 -4.37
CA THR A 497 126.33 -47.87 -4.83
C THR A 497 126.80 -46.85 -5.89
N THR A 498 127.82 -46.11 -5.42
CA THR A 498 128.96 -45.44 -6.12
C THR A 498 128.75 -44.13 -6.87
N ALA A 499 129.21 -43.07 -6.20
CA ALA A 499 130.10 -41.99 -6.65
C ALA A 499 129.72 -41.14 -7.88
N ILE A 500 129.92 -39.83 -7.70
CA ILE A 500 129.84 -38.71 -8.64
C ILE A 500 128.45 -38.06 -8.70
N GLY A 501 128.34 -36.95 -7.96
CA GLY A 501 127.14 -36.13 -7.85
C GLY A 501 126.69 -35.58 -9.20
N THR A 502 125.39 -35.70 -9.46
CA THR A 502 124.70 -34.94 -10.49
C THR A 502 123.84 -33.86 -9.82
N PRO A 503 124.16 -32.57 -9.99
CA PRO A 503 123.41 -31.45 -9.41
C PRO A 503 121.98 -31.28 -9.99
N ARG A 504 121.59 -32.12 -10.97
CA ARG A 504 120.32 -32.02 -11.69
C ARG A 504 119.12 -32.57 -10.91
N HIS A 505 119.29 -33.61 -10.09
CA HIS A 505 118.20 -34.17 -9.27
C HIS A 505 117.90 -33.35 -8.00
N GLN A 506 118.90 -32.64 -7.46
CA GLN A 506 118.70 -31.79 -6.29
C GLN A 506 117.98 -30.48 -6.67
N ALA A 507 118.25 -29.95 -7.88
CA ALA A 507 117.52 -28.81 -8.43
C ALA A 507 116.03 -29.13 -8.68
N SER A 508 115.70 -30.26 -9.31
CA SER A 508 114.30 -30.62 -9.58
C SER A 508 113.50 -30.89 -8.30
N LEU A 509 114.14 -31.42 -7.25
CA LEU A 509 113.51 -31.60 -5.93
C LEU A 509 113.28 -30.27 -5.22
N SER A 510 114.20 -29.31 -5.35
CA SER A 510 113.99 -27.96 -4.80
C SER A 510 112.89 -27.20 -5.54
N GLU A 511 112.80 -27.36 -6.86
CA GLU A 511 111.77 -26.75 -7.71
C GLU A 511 110.38 -27.32 -7.40
N ALA A 512 110.26 -28.64 -7.26
CA ALA A 512 109.01 -29.29 -6.84
C ALA A 512 108.56 -28.87 -5.43
N ARG A 513 109.49 -28.64 -4.50
CA ARG A 513 109.16 -28.12 -3.15
C ARG A 513 108.67 -26.68 -3.19
N VAL A 514 109.27 -25.83 -4.03
CA VAL A 514 108.84 -24.43 -4.18
C VAL A 514 107.46 -24.36 -4.83
N GLU A 515 107.19 -25.14 -5.88
CA GLU A 515 105.87 -25.19 -6.51
C GLU A 515 104.79 -25.81 -5.60
N LEU A 516 105.14 -26.82 -4.80
CA LEU A 516 104.24 -27.36 -3.76
C LEU A 516 103.93 -26.31 -2.67
N GLN A 517 104.94 -25.56 -2.22
CA GLN A 517 104.76 -24.48 -1.24
C GLN A 517 103.83 -23.40 -1.80
N LYS A 518 104.00 -23.04 -3.08
CA LYS A 518 103.19 -22.06 -3.79
C LYS A 518 101.75 -22.53 -3.99
N ALA A 519 101.54 -23.81 -4.33
CA ALA A 519 100.21 -24.41 -4.40
C ALA A 519 99.51 -24.43 -3.04
N LYS A 520 100.22 -24.81 -1.95
CA LYS A 520 99.70 -24.77 -0.58
C LYS A 520 99.31 -23.37 -0.14
N GLN A 521 100.13 -22.37 -0.45
CA GLN A 521 99.84 -20.97 -0.11
C GLN A 521 98.65 -20.41 -0.91
N LYS A 522 98.48 -20.84 -2.16
CA LYS A 522 97.33 -20.43 -2.99
C LYS A 522 96.03 -21.11 -2.55
N ILE A 523 96.06 -22.40 -2.18
CA ILE A 523 94.92 -23.12 -1.58
C ILE A 523 94.47 -22.42 -0.30
N ALA A 524 95.40 -22.13 0.63
CA ALA A 524 95.08 -21.41 1.87
C ALA A 524 94.44 -20.03 1.60
N SER A 525 94.90 -19.31 0.58
CA SER A 525 94.32 -18.01 0.21
C SER A 525 92.90 -18.11 -0.39
N LEU A 526 92.58 -19.21 -1.07
CA LEU A 526 91.25 -19.46 -1.63
C LEU A 526 90.29 -20.00 -0.56
N GLU A 527 90.76 -20.84 0.36
CA GLU A 527 90.02 -21.31 1.53
C GLU A 527 89.65 -20.13 2.45
N ASP A 528 90.57 -19.19 2.68
CA ASP A 528 90.30 -17.96 3.44
C ASP A 528 89.27 -17.06 2.74
N LYS A 529 89.28 -17.00 1.40
CA LYS A 529 88.27 -16.26 0.62
C LYS A 529 86.91 -16.93 0.72
N LEU A 530 86.84 -18.26 0.65
CA LEU A 530 85.62 -19.04 0.79
C LEU A 530 85.01 -18.88 2.19
N PHE A 531 85.85 -18.90 3.23
CA PHE A 531 85.42 -18.71 4.62
C PHE A 531 84.91 -17.29 4.87
N ARG A 532 85.53 -16.28 4.25
CA ARG A 532 85.04 -14.89 4.32
C ARG A 532 83.71 -14.72 3.57
N SER A 533 83.52 -15.36 2.42
CA SER A 533 82.24 -15.32 1.68
C SER A 533 81.10 -16.02 2.44
N ASP A 534 81.39 -17.14 3.12
CA ASP A 534 80.41 -17.83 3.95
C ASP A 534 80.06 -17.01 5.21
N SER A 535 81.04 -16.30 5.79
CA SER A 535 80.81 -15.36 6.90
C SER A 535 79.97 -14.15 6.49
N SER A 536 80.15 -13.60 5.29
CA SER A 536 79.29 -12.51 4.79
C SER A 536 77.88 -13.00 4.50
N ARG A 537 77.72 -14.19 3.91
CA ARG A 537 76.41 -14.78 3.63
C ARG A 537 75.64 -15.10 4.92
N ALA A 538 76.34 -15.58 5.96
CA ALA A 538 75.75 -15.81 7.27
C ALA A 538 75.21 -14.51 7.90
N ARG A 539 75.99 -13.42 7.84
CA ARG A 539 75.55 -12.09 8.31
C ARG A 539 74.39 -11.52 7.51
N GLU A 540 74.34 -11.76 6.20
CA GLU A 540 73.25 -11.30 5.33
C GLU A 540 71.95 -12.08 5.59
N MET A 541 72.05 -13.39 5.82
CA MET A 541 70.91 -14.24 6.22
C MET A 541 70.38 -13.85 7.60
N GLU A 542 71.25 -13.51 8.54
CA GLU A 542 70.88 -13.02 9.87
C GLU A 542 70.18 -11.64 9.79
N GLY A 543 70.64 -10.76 8.89
CA GLY A 543 69.97 -9.50 8.56
C GLY A 543 68.58 -9.68 7.91
N ARG A 544 68.43 -10.65 7.00
CA ARG A 544 67.14 -11.00 6.38
C ARG A 544 66.17 -11.62 7.38
N LEU A 545 66.64 -12.46 8.30
CA LEU A 545 65.84 -13.01 9.40
C LEU A 545 65.36 -11.92 10.37
N ALA A 546 66.20 -10.94 10.68
CA ALA A 546 65.80 -9.77 11.48
C ALA A 546 64.73 -8.92 10.77
N GLN A 547 64.82 -8.75 9.45
CA GLN A 547 63.79 -8.06 8.66
C GLN A 547 62.47 -8.86 8.58
N LEU A 548 62.52 -10.19 8.45
CA LEU A 548 61.33 -11.04 8.49
C LEU A 548 60.66 -11.00 9.86
N SER A 549 61.43 -11.01 10.96
CA SER A 549 60.90 -10.81 12.32
C SER A 549 60.22 -9.45 12.49
N ALA A 550 60.78 -8.38 11.93
CA ALA A 550 60.16 -7.06 11.95
C ALA A 550 58.88 -7.01 11.09
N ARG A 551 58.84 -7.74 9.98
CA ARG A 551 57.69 -7.83 9.08
C ARG A 551 56.56 -8.67 9.68
N GLU A 552 56.88 -9.76 10.39
CA GLU A 552 55.91 -10.54 11.17
C GLU A 552 55.27 -9.72 12.29
N ARG A 553 56.03 -8.85 12.97
CA ARG A 553 55.46 -7.94 13.98
C ARG A 553 54.47 -6.96 13.35
N ARG A 554 54.79 -6.40 12.18
CA ARG A 554 53.85 -5.53 11.43
C ARG A 554 52.62 -6.29 10.94
N ASN A 555 52.78 -7.51 10.43
CA ASN A 555 51.66 -8.36 10.01
C ASN A 555 50.78 -8.77 11.22
N ALA A 556 51.36 -9.02 12.39
CA ALA A 556 50.61 -9.31 13.60
C ALA A 556 49.83 -8.09 14.11
N GLU A 557 50.38 -6.87 13.95
CA GLU A 557 49.67 -5.62 14.21
C GLU A 557 48.54 -5.40 13.19
N GLU A 558 48.79 -5.61 11.89
CA GLU A 558 47.78 -5.54 10.84
C GLU A 558 46.66 -6.58 11.03
N GLN A 559 46.96 -7.78 11.52
CA GLN A 559 45.93 -8.77 11.88
C GLN A 559 45.09 -8.34 13.09
N ARG A 560 45.67 -7.61 14.05
CA ARG A 560 44.89 -7.04 15.17
C ARG A 560 43.97 -5.91 14.70
N TYR A 561 44.43 -5.07 13.79
CA TYR A 561 43.59 -4.05 13.14
C TYR A 561 42.53 -4.68 12.20
N GLY A 562 42.88 -5.74 11.48
CA GLY A 562 42.00 -6.52 10.63
C GLY A 562 40.90 -7.25 11.42
N SER A 563 41.23 -7.81 12.59
CA SER A 563 40.26 -8.45 13.48
C SER A 563 39.28 -7.44 14.08
N ARG A 564 39.72 -6.20 14.39
CA ARG A 564 38.80 -5.10 14.77
C ARG A 564 37.88 -4.70 13.62
N ARG A 565 38.42 -4.49 12.41
CA ARG A 565 37.60 -4.19 11.23
C ARG A 565 36.64 -5.32 10.86
N PHE A 566 37.03 -6.58 11.09
CA PHE A 566 36.17 -7.74 10.84
C PHE A 566 35.02 -7.81 11.85
N LYS A 567 35.27 -7.50 13.13
CA LYS A 567 34.22 -7.35 14.15
C LYS A 567 33.27 -6.17 13.87
N GLU A 568 33.83 -5.07 13.39
CA GLU A 568 33.06 -3.88 12.99
C GLU A 568 32.24 -4.15 11.72
N ARG A 569 32.79 -4.88 10.74
CA ARG A 569 32.05 -5.37 9.56
C ARG A 569 30.96 -6.36 9.91
N THR A 570 31.22 -7.33 10.78
CA THR A 570 30.18 -8.29 11.20
C THR A 570 29.08 -7.62 12.03
N GLN A 571 29.39 -6.58 12.80
CA GLN A 571 28.37 -5.74 13.44
C GLN A 571 27.58 -4.91 12.43
N LEU A 572 28.23 -4.32 11.42
CA LEU A 572 27.56 -3.58 10.35
C LEU A 572 26.71 -4.49 9.44
N ASP A 573 27.16 -5.72 9.20
CA ASP A 573 26.42 -6.73 8.44
C ASP A 573 25.22 -7.22 9.25
N GLN A 574 25.37 -7.45 10.57
CA GLN A 574 24.21 -7.72 11.45
C GLN A 574 23.24 -6.53 11.54
N GLN A 575 23.74 -5.30 11.53
CA GLN A 575 22.88 -4.10 11.45
C GLN A 575 22.18 -3.98 10.10
N ARG A 576 22.84 -4.36 9.00
CA ARG A 576 22.21 -4.44 7.69
C ARG A 576 21.16 -5.52 7.63
N ASP A 577 21.43 -6.71 8.15
CA ASP A 577 20.49 -7.84 8.16
C ASP A 577 19.26 -7.53 9.04
N THR A 578 19.45 -6.81 10.14
CA THR A 578 18.33 -6.33 10.97
C THR A 578 17.55 -5.20 10.29
N GLN A 579 18.20 -4.31 9.54
CA GLN A 579 17.52 -3.30 8.72
C GLN A 579 16.79 -3.90 7.52
N THR A 580 17.35 -4.90 6.86
CA THR A 580 16.70 -5.58 5.72
C THR A 580 15.53 -6.43 6.20
N THR A 581 15.64 -7.14 7.32
CA THR A 581 14.50 -7.87 7.90
C THR A 581 13.39 -6.93 8.39
N ALA A 582 13.74 -5.78 8.99
CA ALA A 582 12.76 -4.74 9.32
C ALA A 582 12.12 -4.12 8.07
N GLY A 583 12.90 -3.88 7.01
CA GLY A 583 12.42 -3.39 5.72
C GLY A 583 11.51 -4.38 5.01
N MET A 584 11.84 -5.67 5.03
CA MET A 584 11.00 -6.74 4.47
C MET A 584 9.67 -6.86 5.23
N LYS A 585 9.69 -6.78 6.57
CA LYS A 585 8.46 -6.73 7.38
C LYS A 585 7.60 -5.51 7.04
N GLN A 586 8.23 -4.34 6.91
CA GLN A 586 7.51 -3.12 6.53
C GLN A 586 6.91 -3.20 5.11
N GLU A 587 7.58 -3.88 4.19
CA GLU A 587 7.07 -4.13 2.83
C GLU A 587 5.91 -5.14 2.81
N GLU A 588 5.96 -6.17 3.66
CA GLU A 588 4.86 -7.12 3.88
C GLU A 588 3.63 -6.43 4.50
N ASP A 589 3.84 -5.58 5.51
CA ASP A 589 2.78 -4.78 6.14
C ASP A 589 2.16 -3.80 5.12
N HIS A 590 2.99 -3.19 4.27
CA HIS A 590 2.51 -2.30 3.21
C HIS A 590 1.68 -3.04 2.17
N LYS A 591 2.11 -4.25 1.76
CA LYS A 591 1.35 -5.12 0.85
C LYS A 591 0.01 -5.56 1.47
N LEU A 592 -0.02 -5.87 2.76
CA LEU A 592 -1.25 -6.21 3.47
C LEU A 592 -2.21 -5.01 3.51
N LEU A 593 -1.72 -3.81 3.84
CA LEU A 593 -2.52 -2.57 3.82
C LEU A 593 -3.07 -2.27 2.42
N GLN A 594 -2.26 -2.46 1.39
CA GLN A 594 -2.69 -2.25 0.01
C GLN A 594 -3.80 -3.22 -0.41
N GLN A 595 -3.68 -4.49 -0.03
CA GLN A 595 -4.74 -5.48 -0.23
C GLN A 595 -6.04 -5.12 0.52
N ILE A 596 -5.96 -4.58 1.74
CA ILE A 596 -7.16 -4.15 2.50
C ILE A 596 -7.87 -3.01 1.77
N ILE A 597 -7.11 -2.03 1.25
CA ILE A 597 -7.68 -0.91 0.49
C ILE A 597 -8.37 -1.42 -0.78
N GLU A 598 -7.78 -2.40 -1.48
CA GLU A 598 -8.37 -3.01 -2.68
C GLU A 598 -9.69 -3.73 -2.37
N VAL A 599 -9.74 -4.53 -1.29
CA VAL A 599 -10.97 -5.26 -0.91
C VAL A 599 -12.04 -4.28 -0.39
N LEU A 600 -11.67 -3.23 0.35
CA LEU A 600 -12.61 -2.17 0.74
C LEU A 600 -13.19 -1.42 -0.46
N ALA A 601 -12.39 -1.17 -1.49
CA ALA A 601 -12.85 -0.55 -2.73
C ALA A 601 -13.82 -1.46 -3.50
N GLN A 602 -13.54 -2.77 -3.57
CA GLN A 602 -14.43 -3.77 -4.17
C GLN A 602 -15.76 -3.82 -3.41
N ARG A 603 -15.73 -3.87 -2.07
CA ARG A 603 -16.94 -3.84 -1.24
C ARG A 603 -17.80 -2.60 -1.48
N LEU A 604 -17.18 -1.42 -1.57
CA LEU A 604 -17.88 -0.17 -1.90
C LEU A 604 -18.53 -0.24 -3.29
N GLN A 605 -17.85 -0.83 -4.26
CA GLN A 605 -18.35 -0.96 -5.62
C GLN A 605 -19.52 -1.94 -5.72
N VAL A 606 -19.48 -3.07 -5.00
CA VAL A 606 -20.59 -4.02 -4.89
C VAL A 606 -21.79 -3.38 -4.17
N LEU A 607 -21.56 -2.62 -3.10
CA LEU A 607 -22.63 -1.86 -2.43
C LEU A 607 -23.31 -0.86 -3.38
N MET A 608 -22.53 -0.13 -4.18
CA MET A 608 -23.07 0.78 -5.19
C MET A 608 -23.91 0.03 -6.24
N ALA A 609 -23.42 -1.11 -6.74
CA ALA A 609 -24.15 -1.93 -7.71
C ALA A 609 -25.46 -2.52 -7.12
N LEU A 610 -25.46 -2.89 -5.84
CA LEU A 610 -26.66 -3.31 -5.12
C LEU A 610 -27.68 -2.17 -4.99
N PHE A 611 -27.24 -0.93 -4.76
CA PHE A 611 -28.12 0.24 -4.75
C PHE A 611 -28.73 0.53 -6.13
N ASP A 612 -27.97 0.34 -7.21
CA ASP A 612 -28.45 0.54 -8.59
C ASP A 612 -29.38 -0.60 -9.06
N ALA A 613 -29.22 -1.80 -8.52
CA ALA A 613 -30.05 -2.98 -8.83
C ALA A 613 -31.42 -2.97 -8.13
N VAL A 614 -31.66 -2.07 -7.17
CA VAL A 614 -32.99 -1.91 -6.54
C VAL A 614 -33.91 -1.17 -7.53
N PRO A 615 -34.97 -1.80 -8.06
CA PRO A 615 -35.88 -1.14 -8.98
C PRO A 615 -36.75 -0.14 -8.20
N VAL A 616 -36.31 1.10 -8.14
CA VAL A 616 -37.11 2.23 -7.68
C VAL A 616 -38.19 2.48 -8.75
N HIS A 617 -39.44 2.10 -8.45
CA HIS A 617 -40.62 2.51 -9.20
C HIS A 617 -40.84 4.03 -9.02
N ILE A 618 -40.03 4.87 -9.66
CA ILE A 618 -40.39 6.25 -9.93
C ILE A 618 -41.14 6.27 -11.26
N SER A 619 -42.46 6.44 -11.10
CA SER A 619 -43.41 6.98 -12.07
C SER A 619 -42.75 7.71 -13.24
N SER A 620 -42.82 7.12 -14.43
CA SER A 620 -42.67 7.83 -15.71
C SER A 620 -43.81 7.38 -16.61
N GLN A 621 -45.02 7.79 -16.21
CA GLN A 621 -46.11 8.06 -17.13
C GLN A 621 -45.68 9.27 -17.97
N THR A 622 -45.22 9.06 -19.20
CA THR A 622 -45.49 9.91 -20.38
C THR A 622 -44.64 9.45 -21.57
N GLN A 623 -45.27 9.47 -22.74
CA GLN A 623 -44.72 9.30 -24.09
C GLN A 623 -44.74 7.88 -24.70
N SER A 624 -45.89 7.54 -25.31
CA SER A 624 -45.91 6.99 -26.67
C SER A 624 -47.21 7.35 -27.41
N ASN A 625 -47.37 8.64 -27.74
CA ASN A 625 -48.24 9.03 -28.85
C ASN A 625 -47.47 8.84 -30.15
N SER A 626 -47.86 7.85 -30.95
CA SER A 626 -47.55 7.80 -32.37
C SER A 626 -48.80 7.39 -33.14
N ILE A 627 -49.68 8.37 -33.35
CA ILE A 627 -50.66 8.35 -34.44
C ILE A 627 -49.92 8.91 -35.66
N LYS A 628 -49.77 8.09 -36.71
CA LYS A 628 -49.80 8.53 -38.11
C LYS A 628 -50.07 7.36 -39.06
N ASP A 629 -51.07 7.62 -39.91
CA ASP A 629 -51.30 7.10 -41.27
C ASP A 629 -51.87 5.68 -41.44
N CYS A 630 -53.19 5.58 -41.63
CA CYS A 630 -53.80 5.17 -42.92
C CYS A 630 -55.34 5.17 -42.87
N GLN A 631 -55.95 5.76 -43.90
CA GLN A 631 -57.38 5.79 -44.20
C GLN A 631 -57.87 4.50 -44.91
N PRO A 632 -59.19 4.30 -45.13
CA PRO A 632 -59.83 2.99 -45.17
C PRO A 632 -60.09 2.47 -46.59
N THR A 633 -59.95 1.15 -46.79
CA THR A 633 -60.61 0.44 -47.91
C THR A 633 -60.96 -1.00 -47.53
N THR A 634 -62.26 -1.20 -47.35
CA THR A 634 -63.10 -2.27 -47.92
C THR A 634 -62.51 -3.67 -48.19
N THR A 635 -63.19 -4.65 -47.57
CA THR A 635 -63.48 -6.03 -48.05
C THR A 635 -62.30 -7.00 -48.19
N CYS A 636 -62.22 -7.95 -47.26
CA CYS A 636 -62.21 -9.37 -47.63
C CYS A 636 -62.52 -10.25 -46.41
N LYS A 637 -63.50 -11.14 -46.57
CA LYS A 637 -63.67 -12.33 -45.75
C LYS A 637 -62.41 -13.18 -45.92
N ASP A 638 -61.81 -13.63 -44.83
CA ASP A 638 -61.45 -15.04 -44.65
C ASP A 638 -60.92 -15.29 -43.23
N GLN A 639 -61.13 -16.53 -42.80
CA GLN A 639 -60.94 -17.09 -41.48
C GLN A 639 -59.56 -16.81 -40.89
N LEU A 640 -59.53 -16.32 -39.65
CA LEU A 640 -58.38 -16.43 -38.75
C LEU A 640 -58.86 -17.00 -37.42
N THR A 641 -58.30 -18.16 -37.11
CA THR A 641 -58.49 -18.99 -35.92
C THR A 641 -58.08 -18.26 -34.63
N PRO A 642 -58.74 -18.51 -33.48
CA PRO A 642 -58.46 -17.84 -32.21
C PRO A 642 -57.27 -18.47 -31.44
N ALA A 643 -56.21 -18.87 -32.15
CA ALA A 643 -55.07 -19.59 -31.57
C ALA A 643 -53.75 -18.79 -31.51
N THR A 644 -53.72 -17.55 -32.01
CA THR A 644 -52.49 -16.73 -32.09
C THR A 644 -52.48 -15.49 -31.21
N LEU A 645 -53.57 -15.19 -30.49
CA LEU A 645 -53.64 -14.04 -29.56
C LEU A 645 -53.29 -14.41 -28.10
N THR A 646 -53.31 -15.70 -27.74
CA THR A 646 -52.87 -16.17 -26.42
C THR A 646 -51.35 -16.34 -26.31
N THR A 647 -50.64 -16.53 -27.43
CA THR A 647 -49.17 -16.71 -27.43
C THR A 647 -48.41 -15.38 -27.31
N PHE A 648 -49.01 -14.24 -27.69
CA PHE A 648 -48.35 -12.93 -27.58
C PHE A 648 -48.45 -12.31 -26.18
N SER A 649 -49.50 -12.61 -25.40
CA SER A 649 -49.59 -12.18 -23.99
C SER A 649 -48.77 -13.06 -23.04
N SER A 650 -48.70 -14.39 -23.28
CA SER A 650 -47.87 -15.27 -22.43
C SER A 650 -46.37 -15.03 -22.60
N ASN A 651 -45.92 -14.64 -23.80
CA ASN A 651 -44.51 -14.33 -24.05
C ASN A 651 -44.09 -13.00 -23.43
N PHE A 652 -45.01 -12.03 -23.31
CA PHE A 652 -44.72 -10.72 -22.72
C PHE A 652 -44.68 -10.75 -21.19
N GLU A 653 -45.50 -11.59 -20.55
CA GLU A 653 -45.40 -11.86 -19.10
C GLU A 653 -44.25 -12.81 -18.78
N GLY A 654 -43.99 -13.81 -19.64
CA GLY A 654 -42.82 -14.70 -19.54
C GLY A 654 -41.50 -13.95 -19.60
N GLU A 655 -41.34 -13.00 -20.54
CA GLU A 655 -40.14 -12.15 -20.62
C GLU A 655 -39.96 -11.24 -19.40
N LYS A 656 -41.05 -10.73 -18.82
CA LYS A 656 -40.97 -9.92 -17.59
C LYS A 656 -40.60 -10.78 -16.38
N ALA A 657 -41.17 -11.99 -16.28
CA ALA A 657 -40.84 -12.95 -15.23
C ALA A 657 -39.41 -13.51 -15.37
N GLU A 658 -38.91 -13.68 -16.60
CA GLU A 658 -37.52 -14.04 -16.87
C GLU A 658 -36.56 -12.88 -16.56
N LYS A 659 -36.90 -11.65 -16.94
CA LYS A 659 -36.15 -10.45 -16.54
C LYS A 659 -36.11 -10.29 -15.03
N TRP A 660 -37.21 -10.53 -14.32
CA TRP A 660 -37.25 -10.52 -12.85
C TRP A 660 -36.39 -11.63 -12.24
N ARG A 661 -36.47 -12.87 -12.76
CA ARG A 661 -35.59 -13.97 -12.30
C ARG A 661 -34.12 -13.70 -12.60
N GLU A 662 -33.81 -13.01 -13.70
CA GLU A 662 -32.46 -12.59 -14.04
C GLU A 662 -31.96 -11.50 -13.08
N LEU A 663 -32.79 -10.49 -12.81
CA LEU A 663 -32.47 -9.40 -11.88
C LEU A 663 -32.30 -9.93 -10.44
N GLN A 664 -33.12 -10.90 -10.04
CA GLN A 664 -33.00 -11.57 -8.75
C GLN A 664 -31.74 -12.43 -8.64
N ARG A 665 -31.34 -13.15 -9.71
CA ARG A 665 -30.05 -13.85 -9.76
C ARG A 665 -28.86 -12.88 -9.71
N GLN A 666 -28.97 -11.72 -10.35
CA GLN A 666 -27.93 -10.69 -10.30
C GLN A 666 -27.83 -10.07 -8.90
N TRP A 667 -28.95 -9.84 -8.23
CA TRP A 667 -28.99 -9.36 -6.85
C TRP A 667 -28.39 -10.39 -5.86
N GLU A 668 -28.77 -11.67 -5.99
CA GLU A 668 -28.19 -12.76 -5.17
C GLU A 668 -26.67 -12.90 -5.39
N ALA A 669 -26.20 -12.78 -6.63
CA ALA A 669 -24.77 -12.81 -6.95
C ALA A 669 -24.01 -11.64 -6.31
N LEU A 670 -24.56 -10.42 -6.38
CA LEU A 670 -23.95 -9.24 -5.75
C LEU A 670 -23.96 -9.33 -4.22
N CYS A 671 -24.99 -9.92 -3.61
CA CYS A 671 -25.01 -10.20 -2.16
C CYS A 671 -23.90 -11.20 -1.77
N GLN A 672 -23.69 -12.25 -2.58
CA GLN A 672 -22.62 -13.22 -2.34
C GLN A 672 -21.22 -12.60 -2.48
N GLU A 673 -21.00 -11.75 -3.49
CA GLU A 673 -19.74 -11.00 -3.65
C GLU A 673 -19.46 -10.05 -2.48
N LEU A 674 -20.51 -9.46 -1.90
CA LEU A 674 -20.40 -8.62 -0.72
C LEU A 674 -19.99 -9.42 0.52
N GLU A 675 -20.61 -10.58 0.74
CA GLU A 675 -20.27 -11.49 1.82
C GLU A 675 -18.82 -12.01 1.72
N ASP A 676 -18.37 -12.33 0.52
CA ASP A 676 -17.00 -12.78 0.26
C ASP A 676 -15.98 -11.66 0.55
N ALA A 677 -16.27 -10.41 0.15
CA ALA A 677 -15.44 -9.26 0.48
C ALA A 677 -15.42 -8.98 1.99
N ASP A 678 -16.56 -9.09 2.67
CA ASP A 678 -16.65 -8.93 4.13
C ASP A 678 -15.86 -10.02 4.88
N TRP A 679 -15.89 -11.26 4.40
CA TRP A 679 -15.12 -12.35 4.97
C TRP A 679 -13.61 -12.17 4.78
N GLN A 680 -13.18 -11.70 3.62
CA GLN A 680 -11.76 -11.38 3.37
C GLN A 680 -11.28 -10.24 4.27
N LEU A 681 -12.08 -9.18 4.44
CA LEU A 681 -11.74 -8.08 5.35
C LEU A 681 -11.64 -8.53 6.81
N LEU A 682 -12.49 -9.45 7.23
CA LEU A 682 -12.42 -10.08 8.56
C LEU A 682 -11.09 -10.82 8.77
N GLN A 683 -10.66 -11.65 7.81
CA GLN A 683 -9.37 -12.33 7.90
C GLN A 683 -8.18 -11.36 7.94
N MET A 684 -8.22 -10.31 7.11
CA MET A 684 -7.15 -9.33 7.05
C MET A 684 -7.09 -8.46 8.32
N ARG A 685 -8.24 -8.19 8.95
CA ARG A 685 -8.30 -7.57 10.28
C ARG A 685 -7.64 -8.46 11.32
N ASP A 686 -7.97 -9.75 11.36
CA ASP A 686 -7.38 -10.67 12.32
C ASP A 686 -5.85 -10.75 12.13
N ARG A 687 -5.39 -10.72 10.88
CA ARG A 687 -3.95 -10.66 10.56
C ARG A 687 -3.28 -9.35 10.99
N LEU A 688 -3.97 -8.22 10.89
CA LEU A 688 -3.50 -6.93 11.42
C LEU A 688 -3.46 -6.91 12.95
N GLU A 689 -4.43 -7.54 13.61
CA GLU A 689 -4.44 -7.69 15.06
C GLU A 689 -3.27 -8.57 15.54
N GLU A 690 -2.96 -9.66 14.83
CA GLU A 690 -1.77 -10.49 15.08
C GLU A 690 -0.47 -9.67 14.95
N LEU A 691 -0.31 -8.90 13.88
CA LEU A 691 0.86 -8.03 13.65
C LEU A 691 0.97 -6.92 14.72
N HIS A 692 -0.17 -6.36 15.14
CA HIS A 692 -0.20 -5.36 16.20
C HIS A 692 0.22 -5.94 17.55
N LEU A 693 -0.20 -7.17 17.87
CA LEU A 693 0.19 -7.88 19.08
C LEU A 693 1.68 -8.23 19.09
N GLU A 694 2.25 -8.61 17.94
CA GLU A 694 3.69 -8.82 17.76
C GLU A 694 4.48 -7.51 17.96
N TYR A 695 3.98 -6.39 17.42
CA TYR A 695 4.59 -5.06 17.55
C TYR A 695 4.58 -4.53 18.99
N VAL A 696 3.52 -4.83 19.76
CA VAL A 696 3.39 -4.42 21.17
C VAL A 696 4.16 -5.33 22.14
N GLY A 697 4.76 -6.43 21.63
CA GLY A 697 5.65 -7.29 22.40
C GLY A 697 4.94 -8.18 23.43
N HIS A 698 3.69 -8.55 23.18
CA HIS A 698 3.00 -9.55 24.01
C HIS A 698 3.44 -10.96 23.60
N PRO A 699 3.92 -11.82 24.54
CA PRO A 699 4.23 -13.20 24.21
C PRO A 699 2.94 -13.92 23.86
N LEU A 700 2.87 -14.43 22.62
CA LEU A 700 1.76 -15.23 22.14
C LEU A 700 1.72 -16.55 22.94
N SER A 701 0.83 -16.63 23.93
CA SER A 701 0.30 -17.93 24.35
C SER A 701 -0.65 -18.42 23.27
N PRO A 702 -0.51 -19.65 22.75
CA PRO A 702 -1.45 -20.17 21.76
C PRO A 702 -2.84 -20.20 22.38
N LEU A 703 -3.77 -19.48 21.76
CA LEU A 703 -5.19 -19.59 22.06
C LEU A 703 -5.64 -21.00 21.63
N GLN A 704 -5.66 -21.91 22.60
CA GLN A 704 -6.12 -23.27 22.44
C GLN A 704 -7.59 -23.27 22.01
N ARG A 705 -7.88 -23.94 20.89
CA ARG A 705 -9.23 -24.36 20.53
C ARG A 705 -9.84 -25.19 21.66
N PRO A 706 -11.15 -25.09 21.90
CA PRO A 706 -11.83 -25.91 22.88
C PRO A 706 -12.04 -27.30 22.29
N ASP A 707 -11.17 -28.24 22.61
CA ASP A 707 -11.55 -29.65 22.65
C ASP A 707 -10.94 -30.27 23.90
N GLY A 708 -11.82 -30.72 24.79
CA GLY A 708 -11.48 -31.24 26.08
C GLY A 708 -10.63 -32.50 25.99
N THR A 709 -9.59 -32.57 26.80
CA THR A 709 -9.39 -33.69 27.73
C THR A 709 -8.31 -33.30 28.74
N GLU A 710 -8.62 -33.67 29.97
CA GLU A 710 -7.91 -33.34 31.20
C GLU A 710 -6.44 -33.78 31.17
N GLN A 711 -5.54 -32.91 31.64
CA GLN A 711 -4.47 -33.31 32.57
C GLN A 711 -3.81 -32.09 33.21
N ARG A 712 -4.01 -31.99 34.52
CA ARG A 712 -3.27 -31.13 35.45
C ARG A 712 -1.89 -31.76 35.69
N PRO A 713 -0.82 -30.95 35.81
CA PRO A 713 -0.07 -31.04 37.06
C PRO A 713 0.30 -29.67 37.67
N ASP A 714 0.77 -29.79 38.91
CA ASP A 714 0.79 -28.89 40.06
C ASP A 714 1.48 -27.51 39.99
N PRO A 715 1.17 -26.60 40.95
CA PRO A 715 1.67 -25.24 41.02
C PRO A 715 2.88 -25.16 41.96
N GLN A 716 4.08 -25.51 41.49
CA GLN A 716 5.32 -25.14 42.18
C GLN A 716 6.43 -24.85 41.18
N GLN A 717 6.48 -23.59 40.71
CA GLN A 717 7.69 -22.85 40.34
C GLN A 717 7.32 -21.41 39.97
N ARG A 718 6.77 -20.68 40.95
CA ARG A 718 6.97 -19.23 41.01
C ARG A 718 8.27 -19.00 41.75
N LEU A 719 9.22 -18.36 41.07
CA LEU A 719 10.34 -17.54 41.54
C LEU A 719 11.60 -17.87 40.72
N SER A 720 11.77 -17.15 39.61
CA SER A 720 13.04 -16.63 39.07
C SER A 720 12.77 -15.85 37.78
N LEU A 721 11.96 -14.78 37.87
CA LEU A 721 11.83 -13.78 36.80
C LEU A 721 12.73 -12.58 37.16
N SER A 722 14.03 -12.76 36.95
CA SER A 722 14.99 -11.66 36.97
C SER A 722 16.24 -12.00 36.16
N SER A 723 16.10 -12.28 34.85
CA SER A 723 17.28 -12.33 33.96
C SER A 723 16.99 -12.22 32.44
N VAL A 724 15.80 -11.81 32.00
CA VAL A 724 15.53 -11.67 30.54
C VAL A 724 14.91 -10.30 30.25
N LEU A 725 15.70 -9.25 30.49
CA LEU A 725 15.52 -7.92 29.90
C LEU A 725 16.84 -7.51 29.22
N SER A 726 17.33 -8.35 28.30
CA SER A 726 18.52 -8.08 27.47
C SER A 726 18.18 -8.01 25.97
N GLY A 727 16.98 -7.55 25.64
CA GLY A 727 16.47 -7.51 24.27
C GLY A 727 15.84 -6.19 23.85
N PHE A 728 16.11 -5.09 24.58
CA PHE A 728 15.64 -3.77 24.20
C PHE A 728 16.73 -3.04 23.41
N ASN A 729 16.67 -3.08 22.07
CA ASN A 729 17.53 -2.29 21.19
C ASN A 729 16.67 -1.42 20.26
N GLY A 730 15.92 -0.48 20.86
CA GLY A 730 15.57 0.76 20.19
C GLY A 730 16.80 1.66 20.02
N PRO A 731 16.75 2.67 19.14
CA PRO A 731 17.89 3.53 18.83
C PRO A 731 18.50 4.12 20.11
N ASN A 732 19.80 3.86 20.29
CA ASN A 732 20.55 4.20 21.48
C ASN A 732 20.65 5.74 21.63
N PRO A 733 20.12 6.34 22.72
CA PRO A 733 20.13 7.80 22.94
C PRO A 733 21.53 8.41 23.09
N PHE A 734 22.57 7.58 23.22
CA PHE A 734 23.96 8.02 23.24
C PHE A 734 24.49 8.42 21.85
N SER A 735 23.95 7.91 20.74
CA SER A 735 24.36 8.34 19.38
C SER A 735 23.92 9.76 19.05
N ASP A 736 22.72 10.15 19.48
CA ASP A 736 22.19 11.51 19.27
C ASP A 736 22.87 12.53 20.19
N ALA A 737 23.26 12.13 21.40
CA ALA A 737 24.03 13.00 22.30
C ALA A 737 25.45 13.29 21.76
N VAL A 738 26.09 12.32 21.10
CA VAL A 738 27.40 12.51 20.46
C VAL A 738 27.28 13.33 19.17
N ALA A 739 26.19 13.20 18.42
CA ALA A 739 25.88 14.06 17.27
C ALA A 739 25.59 15.51 17.70
N ALA A 740 24.81 15.72 18.78
CA ALA A 740 24.56 17.03 19.38
C ALA A 740 25.84 17.67 19.96
N GLY A 741 26.74 16.88 20.54
CA GLY A 741 28.05 17.33 21.04
C GLY A 741 29.00 17.84 19.95
N ARG A 742 28.79 17.48 18.66
CA ARG A 742 29.54 18.05 17.53
C ARG A 742 29.05 19.44 17.15
N HIS A 743 27.82 19.80 17.51
CA HIS A 743 27.22 21.11 17.23
C HIS A 743 27.52 22.18 18.30
N THR A 744 28.17 21.83 19.42
CA THR A 744 28.59 22.79 20.47
C THR A 744 30.03 23.31 20.29
N VAL A 745 30.81 22.72 19.37
CA VAL A 745 32.16 23.19 18.99
C VAL A 745 32.18 24.64 18.47
N PRO A 746 31.21 25.11 17.65
CA PRO A 746 31.16 26.50 17.21
C PRO A 746 30.90 27.50 18.35
N VAL A 747 30.16 27.10 19.39
CA VAL A 747 29.86 27.94 20.57
C VAL A 747 31.12 28.13 21.44
N ALA A 748 31.93 27.08 21.60
CA ALA A 748 33.21 27.16 22.27
C ALA A 748 34.24 28.04 21.52
N GLU A 749 34.17 28.06 20.19
CA GLU A 749 34.97 28.98 19.35
C GLU A 749 34.45 30.43 19.42
N GLN A 750 33.14 30.64 19.47
CA GLN A 750 32.54 31.96 19.67
C GLN A 750 32.86 32.56 21.05
N LEU A 751 32.87 31.75 22.12
CA LEU A 751 33.25 32.20 23.48
C LEU A 751 34.74 32.52 23.60
N LYS A 752 35.63 31.82 22.88
CA LYS A 752 37.05 32.19 22.77
C LYS A 752 37.21 33.54 22.06
N SER A 753 36.46 33.77 20.98
CA SER A 753 36.52 35.03 20.22
C SER A 753 36.02 36.24 21.02
N SER A 754 34.97 36.06 21.84
CA SER A 754 34.39 37.13 22.67
C SER A 754 35.23 37.43 23.93
N TYR A 755 35.94 36.45 24.48
CA TYR A 755 36.91 36.69 25.56
C TYR A 755 38.18 37.42 25.05
N SER A 756 38.61 37.14 23.82
CA SER A 756 39.70 37.87 23.16
C SER A 756 39.31 39.32 22.82
N LEU A 757 38.07 39.56 22.40
CA LEU A 757 37.57 40.91 22.10
C LEU A 757 37.46 41.80 23.35
N ARG A 758 37.08 41.22 24.50
CA ARG A 758 36.93 41.94 25.77
C ARG A 758 38.27 42.31 26.42
N ARG A 759 39.38 41.64 26.07
CA ARG A 759 40.75 42.02 26.51
C ARG A 759 41.36 43.18 25.74
N LEU A 760 40.85 43.51 24.55
CA LEU A 760 41.41 44.57 23.69
C LEU A 760 40.64 45.90 23.79
N SER A 761 39.56 45.94 24.58
CA SER A 761 38.63 47.08 24.63
C SER A 761 38.50 47.67 26.04
N CYS A 762 39.61 48.08 26.68
CA CYS A 762 39.56 48.99 27.83
C CYS A 762 40.76 49.97 27.80
N PRO A 763 40.53 51.27 27.55
CA PRO A 763 41.53 52.30 27.72
C PRO A 763 41.61 52.76 29.20
N ALA A 764 42.84 52.85 29.70
CA ALA A 764 43.34 53.74 30.76
C ALA A 764 42.39 54.19 31.90
N ILE A 765 42.59 53.66 33.12
CA ILE A 765 42.49 54.43 34.39
C ILE A 765 43.63 53.97 35.33
N GLY A 766 44.29 54.94 35.95
CA GLY A 766 45.62 54.85 36.57
C GLY A 766 45.74 54.15 37.94
N PRO A 767 46.96 54.11 38.50
CA PRO A 767 47.34 53.19 39.55
C PRO A 767 47.23 53.85 40.92
N GLU A 768 46.04 53.95 41.52
CA GLU A 768 45.94 54.34 42.93
C GLU A 768 44.57 53.98 43.49
N SER A 769 44.42 52.73 43.93
CA SER A 769 43.53 52.31 45.03
C SER A 769 43.58 50.79 45.16
N ARG A 770 44.73 50.31 45.62
CA ARG A 770 44.89 48.95 46.14
C ARG A 770 44.72 49.00 47.65
N ALA A 771 43.49 48.87 48.14
CA ALA A 771 43.23 48.33 49.48
C ALA A 771 41.72 48.12 49.70
N GLY A 772 41.26 46.89 49.49
CA GLY A 772 40.05 46.39 50.13
C GLY A 772 38.85 46.14 49.22
N GLN A 773 38.93 45.14 48.33
CA GLN A 773 37.83 44.28 47.84
C GLN A 773 38.21 43.66 46.48
N THR A 774 39.22 42.78 46.44
CA THR A 774 39.51 41.98 45.24
C THR A 774 39.93 40.57 45.68
N LYS A 775 38.99 39.82 46.24
CA LYS A 775 39.14 38.37 46.47
C LYS A 775 37.82 37.65 46.24
N SER A 776 37.25 37.75 45.04
CA SER A 776 36.35 36.72 44.52
C SER A 776 36.08 36.89 43.01
N GLU A 777 35.97 38.13 42.51
CA GLU A 777 35.40 38.35 41.17
C GLU A 777 36.42 38.42 40.02
N GLU A 778 37.73 38.56 40.29
CA GLU A 778 38.74 38.68 39.22
C GLU A 778 39.41 37.35 38.82
N GLN A 779 38.93 36.21 39.33
CA GLN A 779 39.38 34.87 38.93
C GLN A 779 38.22 33.90 38.66
N GLU A 780 37.11 34.36 38.09
CA GLU A 780 36.24 33.44 37.35
C GLU A 780 37.01 32.95 36.12
N THR A 781 37.78 31.88 36.31
CA THR A 781 38.39 31.15 35.20
C THR A 781 37.30 30.84 34.18
N PHE A 782 37.63 30.94 32.89
CA PHE A 782 36.72 30.65 31.77
C PHE A 782 35.89 29.38 31.97
N ALA A 783 36.47 28.37 32.64
CA ALA A 783 35.79 27.13 33.00
C ALA A 783 34.58 27.32 33.95
N ILE A 784 34.66 28.23 34.92
CA ILE A 784 33.58 28.51 35.88
C ILE A 784 32.44 29.27 35.21
N ALA A 785 32.74 30.27 34.37
CA ALA A 785 31.74 31.01 33.61
C ALA A 785 31.02 30.10 32.60
N LEU A 786 31.77 29.25 31.88
CA LEU A 786 31.22 28.25 30.98
C LEU A 786 30.33 27.23 31.74
N ALA A 787 30.76 26.78 32.92
CA ALA A 787 29.97 25.86 33.74
C ALA A 787 28.64 26.47 34.20
N LYS A 788 28.62 27.75 34.57
CA LYS A 788 27.39 28.47 34.94
C LYS A 788 26.44 28.60 33.75
N GLU A 789 26.92 28.98 32.57
CA GLU A 789 26.06 29.06 31.38
C GLU A 789 25.57 27.69 30.90
N MET A 790 26.41 26.66 30.95
CA MET A 790 25.98 25.29 30.65
C MET A 790 24.94 24.79 31.64
N ALA A 791 25.01 25.18 32.92
CA ALA A 791 24.00 24.86 33.91
C ALA A 791 22.67 25.59 33.63
N THR A 792 22.70 26.89 33.31
CA THR A 792 21.47 27.64 32.97
C THR A 792 20.82 27.15 31.67
N MET A 793 21.62 26.79 30.65
CA MET A 793 21.11 26.19 29.44
C MET A 793 20.49 24.83 29.71
N LYS A 794 21.13 24.00 30.54
CA LYS A 794 20.60 22.70 30.95
C LYS A 794 19.24 22.85 31.65
N GLU A 795 19.13 23.75 32.63
CA GLU A 795 17.86 24.02 33.33
C GLU A 795 16.77 24.51 32.36
N SER A 796 17.11 25.37 31.39
CA SER A 796 16.17 25.82 30.36
C SER A 796 15.69 24.68 29.46
N TYR A 797 16.59 23.78 29.05
CA TYR A 797 16.21 22.62 28.22
C TYR A 797 15.42 21.59 29.01
N GLU A 798 15.74 21.38 30.29
CA GLU A 798 14.96 20.52 31.20
C GLU A 798 13.55 21.08 31.38
N GLY A 799 13.37 22.39 31.57
CA GLY A 799 12.05 23.03 31.63
C GLY A 799 11.26 22.93 30.31
N GLN A 800 11.92 23.07 29.16
CA GLN A 800 11.27 22.87 27.85
C GLN A 800 10.86 21.42 27.63
N LEU A 801 11.69 20.45 28.04
CA LEU A 801 11.36 19.02 27.99
C LEU A 801 10.16 18.69 28.87
N GLU A 802 10.09 19.22 30.08
CA GLU A 802 8.93 19.03 30.97
C GLU A 802 7.65 19.59 30.35
N THR A 803 7.72 20.78 29.74
CA THR A 803 6.59 21.42 29.06
C THR A 803 6.10 20.56 27.89
N LEU A 804 7.02 20.12 27.02
CA LEU A 804 6.70 19.23 25.89
C LEU A 804 6.12 17.89 26.36
N GLN A 805 6.62 17.33 27.46
CA GLN A 805 6.05 16.11 28.05
C GLN A 805 4.63 16.33 28.59
N GLN A 806 4.34 17.49 29.19
CA GLN A 806 3.00 17.84 29.66
C GLN A 806 2.03 18.02 28.48
N GLU A 807 2.43 18.73 27.42
CA GLU A 807 1.66 18.90 26.20
C GLU A 807 1.40 17.56 25.49
N LEU A 808 2.39 16.67 25.45
CA LEU A 808 2.23 15.31 24.91
C LEU A 808 1.22 14.48 25.73
N ARG A 809 1.22 14.60 27.05
CA ARG A 809 0.21 13.93 27.91
C ARG A 809 -1.18 14.51 27.69
N ALA A 810 -1.30 15.84 27.58
CA ALA A 810 -2.57 16.52 27.33
C ALA A 810 -3.16 16.14 25.96
N THR A 811 -2.36 16.14 24.91
CA THR A 811 -2.78 15.73 23.55
C THR A 811 -3.17 14.26 23.49
N ARG A 812 -2.44 13.36 24.17
CA ARG A 812 -2.82 11.94 24.29
C ARG A 812 -4.17 11.75 25.01
N LYS A 813 -4.41 12.51 26.08
CA LYS A 813 -5.68 12.48 26.82
C LYS A 813 -6.84 12.98 25.94
N LEU A 814 -6.67 14.11 25.26
CA LEU A 814 -7.67 14.65 24.34
C LEU A 814 -7.99 13.69 23.20
N ARG A 815 -6.96 13.03 22.63
CA ARG A 815 -7.14 12.01 21.59
C ARG A 815 -7.95 10.82 22.12
N ALA A 816 -7.66 10.33 23.32
CA ALA A 816 -8.40 9.22 23.94
C ALA A 816 -9.88 9.58 24.18
N GLU A 817 -10.15 10.77 24.73
CA GLU A 817 -11.51 11.28 24.97
C GLU A 817 -12.30 11.46 23.67
N THR A 818 -11.66 11.99 22.62
CA THR A 818 -12.28 12.17 21.30
C THR A 818 -12.59 10.82 20.66
N CYS A 819 -11.66 9.86 20.72
CA CYS A 819 -11.90 8.49 20.23
C CYS A 819 -13.03 7.80 21.01
N GLN A 820 -13.12 8.00 22.32
CA GLN A 820 -14.20 7.43 23.13
C GLN A 820 -15.56 8.05 22.78
N ARG A 821 -15.62 9.37 22.57
CA ARG A 821 -16.84 10.06 22.13
C ARG A 821 -17.32 9.56 20.77
N LEU A 822 -16.43 9.51 19.78
CA LEU A 822 -16.75 9.03 18.43
C LEU A 822 -17.22 7.57 18.44
N ARG A 823 -16.64 6.71 19.30
CA ARG A 823 -17.13 5.34 19.50
C ARG A 823 -18.55 5.31 20.06
N GLY A 824 -18.87 6.17 21.02
CA GLY A 824 -20.22 6.30 21.58
C GLY A 824 -21.25 6.84 20.58
N GLU A 825 -20.86 7.80 19.76
CA GLU A 825 -21.72 8.32 18.68
C GLU A 825 -21.99 7.23 17.64
N LEU A 826 -20.95 6.50 17.22
CA LEU A 826 -21.06 5.39 16.26
C LEU A 826 -21.96 4.26 16.78
N THR A 827 -21.87 3.89 18.05
CA THR A 827 -22.77 2.86 18.62
C THR A 827 -24.21 3.36 18.69
N SER A 828 -24.42 4.64 19.03
CA SER A 828 -25.76 5.24 19.04
C SER A 828 -26.38 5.30 17.64
N GLU A 829 -25.59 5.62 16.61
CA GLU A 829 -26.04 5.69 15.23
C GLU A 829 -26.32 4.29 14.67
N ARG A 830 -25.45 3.30 14.99
CA ARG A 830 -25.70 1.89 14.68
C ARG A 830 -27.01 1.41 15.29
N GLN A 831 -27.31 1.78 16.53
CA GLN A 831 -28.55 1.41 17.18
C GLN A 831 -29.77 2.10 16.55
N ARG A 832 -29.66 3.37 16.15
CA ARG A 832 -30.75 4.07 15.42
C ARG A 832 -30.99 3.44 14.06
N SER A 833 -29.93 3.16 13.30
CA SER A 833 -30.01 2.48 12.02
C SER A 833 -30.64 1.09 12.16
N GLN A 834 -30.24 0.30 13.17
CA GLN A 834 -30.86 -1.00 13.45
C GLN A 834 -32.36 -0.91 13.75
N ARG A 835 -32.80 0.10 14.51
CA ARG A 835 -34.25 0.32 14.76
C ARG A 835 -35.00 0.72 13.50
N ALA A 836 -34.41 1.58 12.67
CA ALA A 836 -35.01 1.97 11.40
C ALA A 836 -35.14 0.78 10.45
N VAL A 837 -34.10 -0.06 10.36
CA VAL A 837 -34.14 -1.32 9.59
C VAL A 837 -35.24 -2.24 10.12
N ALA A 838 -35.32 -2.45 11.44
CA ALA A 838 -36.37 -3.27 12.04
C ALA A 838 -37.79 -2.76 11.70
N HIS A 839 -38.01 -1.45 11.80
CA HIS A 839 -39.28 -0.83 11.42
C HIS A 839 -39.60 -1.04 9.93
N PHE A 840 -38.63 -0.83 9.03
CA PHE A 840 -38.87 -1.06 7.61
C PHE A 840 -39.11 -2.55 7.28
N THR A 841 -38.43 -3.47 7.96
CA THR A 841 -38.69 -4.91 7.78
C THR A 841 -40.09 -5.30 8.26
N GLU A 842 -40.58 -4.71 9.35
CA GLU A 842 -41.96 -4.92 9.81
C GLU A 842 -42.96 -4.35 8.79
N CYS A 843 -42.75 -3.14 8.28
CA CYS A 843 -43.61 -2.55 7.24
C CYS A 843 -43.62 -3.38 5.95
N ILE A 844 -42.48 -3.94 5.54
CA ILE A 844 -42.40 -4.81 4.36
C ILE A 844 -43.21 -6.09 4.60
N ALA A 845 -43.05 -6.73 5.77
CA ALA A 845 -43.82 -7.92 6.13
C ALA A 845 -45.34 -7.66 6.16
N GLU A 846 -45.76 -6.50 6.69
CA GLU A 846 -47.18 -6.07 6.66
C GLU A 846 -47.71 -5.90 5.23
N LEU A 847 -46.91 -5.30 4.34
CA LEU A 847 -47.29 -5.11 2.93
C LEU A 847 -47.35 -6.43 2.16
N GLU A 848 -46.41 -7.34 2.40
CA GLU A 848 -46.41 -8.69 1.82
C GLU A 848 -47.62 -9.51 2.30
N ALA A 849 -47.96 -9.41 3.59
CA ALA A 849 -49.18 -10.02 4.14
C ALA A 849 -50.45 -9.44 3.53
N ALA A 850 -50.53 -8.11 3.33
CA ALA A 850 -51.66 -7.47 2.68
C ALA A 850 -51.79 -7.86 1.20
N LEU A 851 -50.67 -7.98 0.49
CA LEU A 851 -50.64 -8.37 -0.92
C LEU A 851 -51.07 -9.84 -1.09
N SER A 852 -50.54 -10.75 -0.28
CA SER A 852 -50.96 -12.16 -0.30
C SER A 852 -52.43 -12.35 0.06
N ALA A 853 -52.96 -11.59 1.03
CA ALA A 853 -54.40 -11.58 1.33
C ALA A 853 -55.22 -11.09 0.13
N GLN A 854 -54.74 -10.06 -0.58
CA GLN A 854 -55.42 -9.57 -1.79
C GLN A 854 -55.42 -10.61 -2.92
N GLU A 855 -54.29 -11.28 -3.16
CA GLU A 855 -54.19 -12.37 -4.14
C GLU A 855 -55.15 -13.52 -3.82
N GLN A 856 -55.29 -13.90 -2.55
CA GLN A 856 -56.26 -14.91 -2.11
C GLN A 856 -57.70 -14.46 -2.37
N THR A 857 -58.06 -13.20 -2.11
CA THR A 857 -59.41 -12.69 -2.40
C THR A 857 -59.70 -12.67 -3.90
N LEU A 858 -58.72 -12.37 -4.74
CA LEU A 858 -58.85 -12.42 -6.20
C LEU A 858 -59.01 -13.85 -6.71
N ALA A 859 -58.22 -14.79 -6.17
CA ALA A 859 -58.34 -16.21 -6.51
C ALA A 859 -59.72 -16.76 -6.13
N ALA A 860 -60.23 -16.45 -4.93
CA ALA A 860 -61.57 -16.87 -4.50
C ALA A 860 -62.67 -16.28 -5.41
N ALA A 861 -62.58 -15.00 -5.77
CA ALA A 861 -63.53 -14.37 -6.69
C ALA A 861 -63.48 -14.97 -8.10
N GLN A 862 -62.29 -15.36 -8.59
CA GLN A 862 -62.12 -16.07 -9.86
C GLN A 862 -62.72 -17.47 -9.81
N GLU A 863 -62.52 -18.22 -8.72
CA GLU A 863 -63.14 -19.54 -8.52
C GLU A 863 -64.67 -19.45 -8.50
N GLU A 864 -65.24 -18.43 -7.84
CA GLU A 864 -66.67 -18.19 -7.81
C GLU A 864 -67.22 -17.80 -9.20
N GLN A 865 -66.47 -16.99 -9.96
CA GLN A 865 -66.78 -16.66 -11.35
C GLN A 865 -66.79 -17.90 -12.26
N ILE A 866 -65.79 -18.79 -12.12
CA ILE A 866 -65.72 -20.07 -12.85
C ILE A 866 -66.92 -20.94 -12.48
N ALA A 867 -67.27 -21.05 -11.19
CA ALA A 867 -68.42 -21.84 -10.74
C ALA A 867 -69.76 -21.32 -11.29
N ILE A 868 -69.92 -20.00 -11.44
CA ILE A 868 -71.11 -19.40 -12.07
C ILE A 868 -71.14 -19.68 -13.58
N LEU A 869 -69.99 -19.62 -14.25
CA LEU A 869 -69.88 -19.96 -15.68
C LEU A 869 -70.15 -21.45 -15.95
N ASP A 870 -69.72 -22.34 -15.06
CA ASP A 870 -70.05 -23.77 -15.14
C ASP A 870 -71.54 -24.03 -14.95
N LYS A 871 -72.20 -23.32 -14.01
CA LYS A 871 -73.67 -23.36 -13.85
C LYS A 871 -74.40 -22.83 -15.10
N TYR A 872 -73.85 -21.81 -15.75
CA TYR A 872 -74.37 -21.30 -17.03
C TYR A 872 -74.21 -22.35 -18.15
N ALA A 873 -73.06 -23.01 -18.23
CA ALA A 873 -72.79 -24.06 -19.21
C ALA A 873 -73.68 -25.30 -19.01
N ALA A 874 -73.99 -25.66 -17.76
CA ALA A 874 -74.85 -26.78 -17.40
C ALA A 874 -76.36 -26.47 -17.47
N ALA A 875 -76.76 -25.21 -17.71
CA ALA A 875 -78.16 -24.79 -17.68
C ALA A 875 -78.95 -25.31 -18.91
N ALA A 876 -79.98 -26.10 -18.64
CA ALA A 876 -80.84 -26.72 -19.66
C ALA A 876 -81.94 -25.77 -20.21
N ASN A 877 -82.21 -24.65 -19.55
CA ASN A 877 -83.25 -23.70 -19.94
C ASN A 877 -82.79 -22.24 -19.85
N GLU A 878 -83.47 -21.37 -20.60
CA GLU A 878 -83.10 -19.94 -20.74
C GLU A 878 -83.29 -19.15 -19.43
N ALA A 879 -84.22 -19.59 -18.58
CA ALA A 879 -84.41 -19.01 -17.25
C ALA A 879 -83.21 -19.24 -16.33
N ALA A 880 -82.61 -20.44 -16.34
CA ALA A 880 -81.40 -20.73 -15.57
C ALA A 880 -80.16 -20.02 -16.14
N ARG A 881 -80.06 -19.89 -17.47
CA ARG A 881 -78.98 -19.12 -18.13
C ARG A 881 -79.03 -17.64 -17.76
N SER A 882 -80.20 -17.02 -17.88
CA SER A 882 -80.40 -15.62 -17.48
C SER A 882 -80.20 -15.39 -15.98
N SER A 883 -80.51 -16.38 -15.13
CA SER A 883 -80.20 -16.32 -13.70
C SER A 883 -78.69 -16.40 -13.41
N ALA A 884 -77.94 -17.25 -14.11
CA ALA A 884 -76.49 -17.36 -13.95
C ALA A 884 -75.77 -16.10 -14.47
N LEU A 885 -76.24 -15.50 -15.58
CA LEU A 885 -75.72 -14.22 -16.07
C LEU A 885 -76.00 -13.05 -15.11
N ARG A 886 -77.18 -13.03 -14.47
CA ARG A 886 -77.48 -12.05 -13.40
C ARG A 886 -76.56 -12.22 -12.20
N ALA A 887 -76.36 -13.45 -11.72
CA ALA A 887 -75.42 -13.73 -10.63
C ALA A 887 -73.97 -13.33 -10.97
N LEU A 888 -73.54 -13.51 -12.22
CA LEU A 888 -72.23 -13.06 -12.70
C LEU A 888 -72.13 -11.52 -12.69
N ALA A 889 -73.18 -10.83 -13.18
CA ALA A 889 -73.23 -9.37 -13.20
C ALA A 889 -73.23 -8.79 -11.78
N ASP A 890 -73.95 -9.40 -10.85
CA ASP A 890 -73.99 -9.01 -9.44
C ASP A 890 -72.61 -9.20 -8.77
N LEU A 891 -71.93 -10.33 -9.02
CA LEU A 891 -70.59 -10.61 -8.49
C LEU A 891 -69.52 -9.63 -9.03
N VAL A 892 -69.58 -9.30 -10.32
CA VAL A 892 -68.64 -8.33 -10.92
C VAL A 892 -68.94 -6.91 -10.41
N SER A 893 -70.21 -6.57 -10.23
CA SER A 893 -70.62 -5.25 -9.70
C SER A 893 -70.24 -5.07 -8.24
N SER A 894 -70.41 -6.10 -7.40
CA SER A 894 -69.99 -6.07 -5.99
C SER A 894 -68.47 -5.98 -5.85
N SER A 895 -67.71 -6.77 -6.62
CA SER A 895 -66.24 -6.71 -6.66
C SER A 895 -65.73 -5.34 -7.11
N CYS A 896 -66.37 -4.72 -8.11
CA CYS A 896 -66.05 -3.37 -8.56
C CYS A 896 -66.34 -2.31 -7.48
N ALA A 897 -67.50 -2.41 -6.81
CA ALA A 897 -67.87 -1.51 -5.71
C ALA A 897 -66.93 -1.63 -4.50
N GLU A 898 -66.55 -2.85 -4.12
CA GLU A 898 -65.56 -3.10 -3.07
C GLU A 898 -64.17 -2.55 -3.44
N GLN A 899 -63.75 -2.68 -4.70
CA GLN A 899 -62.48 -2.14 -5.14
C GLN A 899 -62.48 -0.60 -5.17
N GLN A 900 -63.62 0.00 -5.51
CA GLN A 900 -63.79 1.45 -5.48
C GLN A 900 -63.75 2.01 -4.06
N THR A 901 -64.47 1.39 -3.12
CA THR A 901 -64.44 1.77 -1.70
C THR A 901 -63.04 1.59 -1.07
N ARG A 902 -62.30 0.53 -1.45
CA ARG A 902 -60.89 0.36 -1.02
C ARG A 902 -59.98 1.46 -1.55
N ARG A 903 -60.11 1.86 -2.81
CA ARG A 903 -59.34 2.97 -3.40
C ARG A 903 -59.64 4.30 -2.74
N GLU A 904 -60.92 4.56 -2.44
CA GLU A 904 -61.35 5.75 -1.71
C GLU A 904 -60.79 5.77 -0.27
N SER A 905 -60.84 4.63 0.42
CA SER A 905 -60.25 4.50 1.76
C SER A 905 -58.73 4.77 1.75
N GLN A 906 -57.99 4.17 0.83
CA GLN A 906 -56.55 4.43 0.66
C GLN A 906 -56.25 5.88 0.30
N ARG A 907 -57.12 6.52 -0.50
CA ARG A 907 -57.00 7.95 -0.81
C ARG A 907 -57.21 8.81 0.43
N ARG A 908 -58.22 8.49 1.26
CA ARG A 908 -58.45 9.16 2.55
C ARG A 908 -57.28 8.99 3.51
N ASP A 909 -56.71 7.79 3.62
CA ASP A 909 -55.53 7.53 4.46
C ASP A 909 -54.28 8.29 3.98
N ARG A 910 -54.06 8.35 2.66
CA ARG A 910 -52.96 9.16 2.09
C ARG A 910 -53.15 10.64 2.38
N LEU A 911 -54.38 11.14 2.25
CA LEU A 911 -54.72 12.53 2.60
C LEU A 911 -54.53 12.79 4.10
N LEU A 912 -54.90 11.84 4.96
CA LEU A 912 -54.72 11.93 6.41
C LEU A 912 -53.22 11.96 6.80
N LYS A 913 -52.41 11.09 6.19
CA LYS A 913 -50.95 11.03 6.37
C LYS A 913 -50.25 12.29 5.85
N LEU A 914 -50.70 12.82 4.71
CA LEU A 914 -50.25 14.11 4.18
C LEU A 914 -50.62 15.26 5.13
N HIS A 915 -51.82 15.23 5.71
CA HIS A 915 -52.26 16.23 6.69
C HIS A 915 -51.44 16.17 7.99
N THR A 916 -51.04 14.98 8.44
CA THR A 916 -50.13 14.82 9.60
C THR A 916 -48.70 15.25 9.28
N TYR A 917 -48.21 14.95 8.07
CA TYR A 917 -46.85 15.30 7.65
C TYR A 917 -46.68 16.80 7.37
N CYS A 918 -47.69 17.47 6.80
CA CYS A 918 -47.68 18.90 6.51
C CYS A 918 -48.09 19.78 7.70
N GLY A 919 -48.24 19.19 8.90
CA GLY A 919 -48.42 19.90 10.18
C GLY A 919 -49.41 21.05 10.13
N SER A 920 -50.72 20.78 10.07
CA SER A 920 -51.82 21.75 10.29
C SER A 920 -51.67 23.14 9.63
N SER A 921 -50.89 23.26 8.56
CA SER A 921 -50.66 24.53 7.85
C SER A 921 -51.59 24.59 6.64
N SER A 922 -52.80 25.10 6.89
CA SER A 922 -53.64 25.86 5.96
C SER A 922 -53.80 25.34 4.52
N VAL A 923 -53.98 24.04 4.32
CA VAL A 923 -54.63 23.54 3.10
C VAL A 923 -55.95 22.92 3.51
N THR A 924 -56.97 23.75 3.65
CA THR A 924 -58.35 23.28 3.54
C THR A 924 -58.53 22.84 2.09
N VAL A 925 -58.18 21.59 1.79
CA VAL A 925 -58.72 20.90 0.63
C VAL A 925 -60.21 20.80 0.93
N VAL A 926 -60.98 21.76 0.43
CA VAL A 926 -62.44 21.67 0.40
C VAL A 926 -62.75 20.32 -0.24
N ASP A 927 -63.38 19.43 0.54
CA ASP A 927 -63.81 18.12 0.10
C ASP A 927 -64.74 18.32 -1.09
N ARG A 928 -64.19 18.24 -2.30
CA ARG A 928 -64.93 18.28 -3.57
C ARG A 928 -66.01 17.20 -3.63
N GLU A 929 -65.87 16.13 -2.83
CA GLU A 929 -66.88 15.09 -2.63
C GLU A 929 -68.03 15.54 -1.72
N ARG A 930 -67.77 16.42 -0.75
CA ARG A 930 -68.82 17.02 0.08
C ARG A 930 -69.62 18.05 -0.73
N MET A 931 -68.93 18.90 -1.50
CA MET A 931 -69.57 19.81 -2.44
C MET A 931 -70.38 19.06 -3.51
N ARG A 932 -69.89 17.93 -4.05
CA ARG A 932 -70.69 17.10 -4.97
C ARG A 932 -71.90 16.46 -4.32
N LYS A 933 -71.78 15.98 -3.07
CA LYS A 933 -72.92 15.41 -2.34
C LYS A 933 -73.94 16.47 -1.96
N GLU A 934 -73.49 17.69 -1.69
CA GLU A 934 -74.35 18.85 -1.47
C GLU A 934 -75.00 19.32 -2.79
N GLU A 935 -74.28 19.32 -3.92
CA GLU A 935 -74.84 19.59 -5.26
C GLU A 935 -75.81 18.49 -5.74
N GLU A 936 -75.53 17.21 -5.44
CA GLU A 936 -76.43 16.08 -5.74
C GLU A 936 -77.68 16.11 -4.85
N ALA A 937 -77.54 16.49 -3.57
CA ALA A 937 -78.67 16.67 -2.67
C ALA A 937 -79.53 17.89 -3.04
N GLU A 938 -78.90 19.02 -3.43
CA GLU A 938 -79.61 20.20 -3.95
C GLU A 938 -80.35 19.86 -5.25
N ALA A 939 -79.77 19.05 -6.14
CA ALA A 939 -80.41 18.60 -7.37
C ALA A 939 -81.58 17.63 -7.13
N GLU A 940 -81.48 16.74 -6.13
CA GLU A 940 -82.59 15.88 -5.70
C GLU A 940 -83.73 16.69 -5.06
N GLU A 941 -83.40 17.71 -4.25
CA GLU A 941 -84.39 18.61 -3.64
C GLU A 941 -85.07 19.52 -4.69
N GLU A 942 -84.34 19.96 -5.72
CA GLU A 942 -84.90 20.68 -6.87
C GLU A 942 -85.82 19.80 -7.72
N ALA A 943 -85.48 18.51 -7.90
CA ALA A 943 -86.29 17.55 -8.63
C ALA A 943 -87.60 17.21 -7.88
N GLU A 944 -87.54 17.02 -6.55
CA GLU A 944 -88.75 16.85 -5.72
C GLU A 944 -89.62 18.11 -5.72
N ALA A 945 -89.02 19.31 -5.70
CA ALA A 945 -89.75 20.57 -5.79
C ALA A 945 -90.41 20.79 -7.17
N GLU A 946 -89.79 20.32 -8.26
CA GLU A 946 -90.40 20.31 -9.59
C GLU A 946 -91.53 19.28 -9.70
N GLU A 947 -91.38 18.10 -9.09
CA GLU A 947 -92.44 17.08 -9.06
C GLU A 947 -93.66 17.56 -8.23
N GLU A 948 -93.44 18.22 -7.09
CA GLU A 948 -94.52 18.87 -6.32
C GLU A 948 -95.19 20.01 -7.08
N ARG A 949 -94.44 20.82 -7.85
CA ARG A 949 -95.03 21.87 -8.71
C ARG A 949 -95.87 21.29 -9.83
N LEU A 950 -95.44 20.18 -10.43
CA LEU A 950 -96.22 19.48 -11.45
C LEU A 950 -97.48 18.82 -10.87
N ALA A 951 -97.42 18.33 -9.63
CA ALA A 951 -98.57 17.80 -8.90
C ALA A 951 -99.59 18.89 -8.49
N GLN A 952 -99.16 20.14 -8.25
CA GLN A 952 -100.06 21.27 -7.98
C GLN A 952 -100.72 21.88 -9.23
N LEU A 953 -100.21 21.56 -10.42
CA LEU A 953 -100.76 22.01 -11.71
C LEU A 953 -101.76 21.02 -12.33
N GLN A 954 -101.86 19.79 -11.80
CA GLN A 954 -102.92 18.83 -12.09
C GLN A 954 -104.08 18.98 -11.11
#